data_AF-S0EAZ7-F1
#
_entry.id   AF-S0EAZ7-F1
#
_cell.length_a   1.000
_cell.length_b   1.000
_cell.length_c   1.000
_cell.angle_alpha   90.00
_cell.angle_beta   90.00
_cell.angle_gamma   90.00
#
_symmetry.space_group_name_H-M   'P 1'
#
loop_
_entity.id
_entity.type
_entity.pdbx_description
1 polymer ?
#
loop_
_entity_poly.entity_id
_entity_poly.type
_entity_poly.pdbx_seq_one_letter_code
_entity_poly.pdbx_strand_id
1 'polypeptide(L)'
;MDTPYLHQWLTDTSTDIIALGHFHYEGSVVDTSEPWREIFESLISHEAPDSLVVISPNVEHRRDTIDRGFEKSGQSVTSFRMFSYAAWTDYVIQRWSATTGPTLKGYSMVIIDLDPSMTIECAMALLVTTHFVMDTAEDSMTRLFTVSCTDVDHAFERLADHLELTQPMSFHIEDTSDTKSEDEQTIYCKSLSELSERFSERIEGCEGNHIVLVYNSEAAAYALLDESWKSIAYERLILVRNAERDVFRGDEERILVSLLDGSRPRLPLSGYRHIHMVVQPMVQRTSFDLSVGQTTRFCQLLSVEERIELRSVFRRLEDRPLSATLYVIGEEEKEDEWWETGPVIRRKDVWNRNLGAFMTLVASLEGRVDTAAAAECFVPEGWMGIYVTMEYRLKAHGILKWNTDERLILGLEVRELAVFRAVLPFVGYDYRLAYFIAQGSQTGSDALLETKIQLAAVVNSGGVAMFDFHVVLPDSIDTMQDLIDACIGYSKPLSNQGSIWLALGLWKRLADHTDNFENAAPDGRIQFPGKLSLTADRLGCIKAQNSLFQMSSALKECGIHTTQKQGGDEAMLSESDCHDIQSHLFRAYLSQLASCCRDISSGGSIDFLDISSKRKVLGLTDLGDDMIDLGNIPNDAPAFGVYHGLRRYNNGGLEFQDFTFIPSRLVNDWVWEFRDRVGDPTYGIENMLRVECGLRRNYDGLRDEVWNPKDQ
;
A
#
# COMPACT_ATOMS: atom_id res chain seq x y z
N MET A 1 37.86 12.55 -3.70
CA MET A 1 37.22 13.84 -4.05
C MET A 1 36.67 14.36 -2.76
N ASP A 2 37.08 15.56 -2.35
CA ASP A 2 36.60 16.15 -1.09
C ASP A 2 35.09 16.36 -1.19
N THR A 3 34.34 15.89 -0.19
CA THR A 3 32.89 16.08 -0.11
C THR A 3 32.62 17.59 -0.15
N PRO A 4 31.88 18.10 -1.14
CA PRO A 4 31.57 19.52 -1.20
C PRO A 4 30.80 19.89 0.08
N TYR A 5 31.26 20.92 0.77
CA TYR A 5 30.59 21.32 2.00
C TYR A 5 29.20 21.86 1.67
N LEU A 6 28.17 21.38 2.37
CA LEU A 6 26.78 21.82 2.22
C LEU A 6 26.66 23.35 2.17
N HIS A 7 27.38 24.04 3.07
CA HIS A 7 27.39 25.50 3.11
C HIS A 7 27.82 26.13 1.78
N GLN A 8 28.85 25.59 1.14
CA GLN A 8 29.40 26.17 -0.08
C GLN A 8 28.39 26.04 -1.22
N TRP A 9 27.77 24.88 -1.35
CA TRP A 9 26.74 24.61 -2.37
C TRP A 9 25.47 25.46 -2.16
N LEU A 10 25.05 25.67 -0.90
CA LEU A 10 23.92 26.52 -0.56
C LEU A 10 24.13 27.98 -1.00
N THR A 11 25.37 28.46 -0.86
CA THR A 11 25.75 29.85 -1.19
C THR A 11 26.29 30.03 -2.61
N ASP A 12 26.51 28.95 -3.36
CA ASP A 12 27.10 29.02 -4.69
C ASP A 12 26.08 29.59 -5.68
N THR A 13 26.22 30.89 -5.96
CA THR A 13 25.43 31.65 -6.94
C THR A 13 25.91 31.45 -8.37
N SER A 14 26.96 30.64 -8.60
CA SER A 14 27.64 30.54 -9.88
C SER A 14 27.30 29.24 -10.62
N THR A 15 26.12 29.22 -11.26
CA THR A 15 25.88 28.92 -12.70
C THR A 15 24.46 28.45 -12.96
N ASP A 16 23.86 27.70 -12.02
CA ASP A 16 22.57 27.04 -12.26
C ASP A 16 21.42 27.75 -11.53
N ILE A 17 20.42 28.13 -12.34
CA ILE A 17 19.14 28.71 -11.89
C ILE A 17 18.42 27.74 -10.93
N ILE A 18 18.50 26.44 -11.22
CA ILE A 18 17.97 25.37 -10.38
C ILE A 18 19.13 24.44 -10.04
N ALA A 19 19.37 24.19 -8.74
CA ALA A 19 20.31 23.16 -8.31
C ALA A 19 19.62 22.15 -7.39
N LEU A 20 19.96 20.88 -7.59
CA LEU A 20 19.39 19.74 -6.88
C LEU A 20 20.36 19.21 -5.82
N GLY A 21 19.86 19.00 -4.61
CA GLY A 21 20.63 18.46 -3.49
C GLY A 21 19.90 17.30 -2.83
N HIS A 22 20.68 16.39 -2.25
CA HIS A 22 20.18 15.32 -1.42
C HIS A 22 20.95 15.27 -0.11
N PHE A 23 20.22 15.25 0.99
CA PHE A 23 20.76 15.20 2.33
C PHE A 23 20.49 13.84 2.95
N HIS A 24 21.54 13.03 3.03
CA HIS A 24 21.51 11.73 3.68
C HIS A 24 22.00 11.89 5.13
N TYR A 25 21.15 11.52 6.09
CA TYR A 25 21.56 11.34 7.49
C TYR A 25 21.61 9.86 7.84
N GLU A 26 22.66 9.42 8.54
CA GLU A 26 22.70 8.03 9.01
C GLU A 26 21.45 7.70 9.83
N GLY A 27 20.93 6.49 9.64
CA GLY A 27 19.80 6.02 10.45
C GLY A 27 20.07 6.05 11.96
N SER A 28 21.35 6.09 12.37
CA SER A 28 21.75 6.16 13.77
C SER A 28 21.44 7.46 14.48
N VAL A 29 21.24 8.56 13.74
CA VAL A 29 21.02 9.90 14.29
C VAL A 29 19.87 9.86 15.29
N VAL A 30 20.21 10.07 16.57
CA VAL A 30 19.35 9.85 17.75
C VAL A 30 18.10 10.72 17.67
N ASP A 31 18.29 11.99 17.33
CA ASP A 31 17.23 12.93 17.11
C ASP A 31 17.17 13.29 15.62
N THR A 32 16.16 12.76 14.93
CA THR A 32 15.92 13.07 13.51
C THR A 32 15.68 14.57 13.25
N SER A 33 15.62 15.40 14.30
CA SER A 33 15.63 16.86 14.24
C SER A 33 17.02 17.46 14.00
N GLU A 34 18.10 16.76 14.34
CA GLU A 34 19.48 17.24 14.16
C GLU A 34 19.91 17.46 12.71
N PRO A 35 19.58 16.57 11.75
CA PRO A 35 19.86 16.80 10.33
C PRO A 35 19.19 18.08 9.85
N TRP A 36 17.97 18.33 10.30
CA TRP A 36 17.24 19.55 10.00
C TRP A 36 17.88 20.76 10.68
N ARG A 37 18.29 20.63 11.94
CA ARG A 37 19.02 21.68 12.65
C ARG A 37 20.29 22.07 11.90
N GLU A 38 21.09 21.12 11.43
CA GLU A 38 22.32 21.39 10.67
C GLU A 38 22.03 22.05 9.31
N ILE A 39 21.02 21.56 8.58
CA ILE A 39 20.54 22.21 7.35
C ILE A 39 20.16 23.67 7.65
N PHE A 40 19.34 23.92 8.67
CA PHE A 40 18.90 25.28 9.00
C PHE A 40 20.02 26.16 9.58
N GLU A 41 20.91 25.65 10.42
CA GLU A 41 22.08 26.39 10.91
C GLU A 41 22.99 26.80 9.75
N SER A 42 23.20 25.90 8.79
CA SER A 42 23.96 26.18 7.56
C SER A 42 23.27 27.23 6.68
N LEU A 43 21.96 27.14 6.51
CA LEU A 43 21.16 28.10 5.75
C LEU A 43 21.17 29.50 6.37
N ILE A 44 20.98 29.57 7.68
CA ILE A 44 20.75 30.81 8.40
C ILE A 44 22.06 31.55 8.68
N SER A 45 23.20 30.87 8.76
CA SER A 45 24.49 31.52 9.03
C SER A 45 25.01 32.46 7.94
N HIS A 46 24.42 32.45 6.73
CA HIS A 46 24.97 33.16 5.57
C HIS A 46 23.96 34.12 4.91
N GLU A 47 22.88 33.61 4.32
CA GLU A 47 21.85 34.42 3.67
C GLU A 47 20.52 33.66 3.68
N ALA A 48 19.55 34.19 4.44
CA ALA A 48 18.24 33.55 4.55
C ALA A 48 17.50 33.60 3.19
N PRO A 49 16.89 32.49 2.73
CA PRO A 49 16.11 32.51 1.49
C PRO A 49 14.91 33.46 1.61
N ASP A 50 14.58 34.11 0.50
CA ASP A 50 13.36 34.93 0.37
C ASP A 50 12.10 34.08 0.53
N SER A 51 12.18 32.80 0.14
CA SER A 51 11.12 31.83 0.36
C SER A 51 11.68 30.46 0.74
N LEU A 52 11.13 29.90 1.82
CA LEU A 52 11.43 28.55 2.28
C LEU A 52 10.14 27.73 2.32
N VAL A 53 10.12 26.65 1.56
CA VAL A 53 9.02 25.67 1.54
C VAL A 53 9.55 24.34 2.07
N VAL A 54 8.91 23.80 3.10
CA VAL A 54 9.21 22.46 3.62
C VAL A 54 8.01 21.55 3.41
N ILE A 55 8.25 20.39 2.80
CA ILE A 55 7.26 19.38 2.51
C ILE A 55 7.63 18.14 3.32
N SER A 56 6.79 17.75 4.28
CA SER A 56 7.07 16.62 5.16
C SER A 56 5.79 15.91 5.58
N PRO A 57 5.83 14.58 5.78
CA PRO A 57 4.68 13.83 6.27
C PRO A 57 4.35 14.18 7.73
N ASN A 58 5.29 14.76 8.49
CA ASN A 58 5.11 15.09 9.91
C ASN A 58 5.26 16.60 10.17
N VAL A 59 4.31 17.37 9.64
CA VAL A 59 4.30 18.85 9.70
C VAL A 59 4.43 19.37 11.14
N GLU A 60 3.70 18.80 12.09
CA GLU A 60 3.70 19.27 13.48
C GLU A 60 5.06 19.08 14.14
N HIS A 61 5.65 17.88 14.07
CA HIS A 61 6.92 17.58 14.72
C HIS A 61 8.10 18.37 14.13
N ARG A 62 8.11 18.55 12.81
CA ARG A 62 9.17 19.30 12.13
C ARG A 62 9.04 20.80 12.38
N ARG A 63 7.82 21.35 12.48
CA ARG A 63 7.62 22.77 12.78
C ARG A 63 8.31 23.18 14.07
N ASP A 64 8.11 22.44 15.17
CA ASP A 64 8.77 22.73 16.46
C ASP A 64 10.30 22.70 16.35
N THR A 65 10.85 21.80 15.54
CA THR A 65 12.30 21.71 15.29
C THR A 65 12.83 22.94 14.55
N ILE A 66 12.12 23.31 13.49
CA ILE A 66 12.46 24.45 12.63
C ILE A 66 12.38 25.76 13.42
N ASP A 67 11.29 25.95 14.17
CA ASP A 67 11.05 27.16 14.96
C ASP A 67 12.15 27.35 16.02
N ARG A 68 12.57 26.28 16.71
CA ARG A 68 13.71 26.32 17.63
C ARG A 68 15.03 26.67 16.95
N GLY A 69 15.22 26.22 15.70
CA GLY A 69 16.37 26.61 14.87
C GLY A 69 16.37 28.10 14.58
N PHE A 70 15.24 28.66 14.15
CA PHE A 70 15.09 30.10 13.92
C PHE A 70 15.31 30.92 15.19
N GLU A 71 14.71 30.52 16.32
CA GLU A 71 14.87 31.20 17.61
C GLU A 71 16.32 31.32 18.08
N LYS A 72 17.12 30.25 17.92
CA LYS A 72 18.54 30.26 18.31
C LYS A 72 19.40 31.19 17.46
N SER A 73 19.02 31.38 16.19
CA SER A 73 19.81 32.13 15.21
C SER A 73 19.57 33.64 15.21
N GLY A 74 18.42 34.09 15.72
CA GLY A 74 18.00 35.50 15.67
C GLY A 74 17.65 36.03 14.28
N GLN A 75 17.59 35.17 13.26
CA GLN A 75 17.15 35.54 11.91
C GLN A 75 15.69 35.15 11.65
N SER A 76 15.03 35.87 10.75
CA SER A 76 13.65 35.63 10.34
C SER A 76 13.60 35.43 8.83
N VAL A 77 13.07 34.29 8.38
CA VAL A 77 12.76 34.05 6.96
C VAL A 77 11.47 34.79 6.61
N THR A 78 11.52 35.64 5.58
CA THR A 78 10.42 36.51 5.18
C THR A 78 9.17 35.72 4.72
N SER A 79 9.34 34.52 4.16
CA SER A 79 8.24 33.62 3.79
C SER A 79 8.57 32.14 4.04
N PHE A 80 8.33 31.66 5.26
CA PHE A 80 8.36 30.24 5.60
C PHE A 80 6.98 29.60 5.44
N ARG A 81 6.91 28.46 4.75
CA ARG A 81 5.69 27.64 4.62
C ARG A 81 6.00 26.16 4.78
N MET A 82 5.07 25.44 5.39
CA MET A 82 5.19 24.01 5.56
C MET A 82 3.90 23.29 5.16
N PHE A 83 4.04 22.19 4.43
CA PHE A 83 2.94 21.41 3.88
C PHE A 83 3.14 19.92 4.13
N SER A 84 2.03 19.18 4.24
CA SER A 84 2.05 17.74 3.98
C SER A 84 2.21 17.48 2.48
N TYR A 85 2.57 16.25 2.09
CA TYR A 85 2.68 15.88 0.67
C TYR A 85 1.40 16.15 -0.13
N ALA A 86 0.26 15.70 0.38
CA ALA A 86 -1.04 15.91 -0.25
C ALA A 86 -1.39 17.41 -0.35
N ALA A 87 -1.27 18.15 0.76
CA ALA A 87 -1.58 19.58 0.78
C ALA A 87 -0.67 20.39 -0.17
N TRP A 88 0.61 20.01 -0.30
CA TRP A 88 1.52 20.62 -1.26
C TRP A 88 1.13 20.31 -2.71
N THR A 89 0.84 19.03 -2.99
CA THR A 89 0.43 18.58 -4.33
C THR A 89 -0.81 19.33 -4.79
N ASP A 90 -1.84 19.42 -3.95
CA ASP A 90 -3.06 20.18 -4.22
C ASP A 90 -2.77 21.68 -4.39
N TYR A 91 -1.93 22.25 -3.52
CA TYR A 91 -1.52 23.65 -3.56
C TYR A 91 -0.86 24.02 -4.91
N VAL A 92 -0.01 23.14 -5.43
CA VAL A 92 0.68 23.34 -6.71
C VAL A 92 -0.28 23.13 -7.88
N ILE A 93 -1.05 22.03 -7.89
CA ILE A 93 -1.99 21.72 -8.98
C ILE A 93 -3.02 22.84 -9.16
N GLN A 94 -3.61 23.33 -8.07
CA GLN A 94 -4.54 24.47 -8.13
C GLN A 94 -3.89 25.70 -8.75
N ARG A 95 -2.58 25.89 -8.55
CA ARG A 95 -1.84 27.04 -9.06
C ARG A 95 -1.35 26.89 -10.49
N TRP A 96 -1.03 25.68 -10.94
CA TRP A 96 -0.80 25.40 -12.36
C TRP A 96 -2.03 25.71 -13.22
N SER A 97 -3.22 25.61 -12.64
CA SER A 97 -4.50 25.94 -13.31
C SER A 97 -4.79 27.44 -13.40
N ALA A 98 -4.12 28.28 -12.59
CA ALA A 98 -4.27 29.73 -12.63
C ALA A 98 -3.30 30.33 -13.65
N THR A 99 -3.79 31.15 -14.58
CA THR A 99 -2.98 31.85 -15.60
C THR A 99 -1.91 32.81 -15.03
N THR A 100 -1.93 33.03 -13.71
CA THR A 100 -0.88 33.68 -12.93
C THR A 100 -0.29 32.64 -11.99
N GLY A 101 0.62 31.81 -12.50
CA GLY A 101 1.35 30.86 -11.67
C GLY A 101 2.09 31.59 -10.54
N PRO A 102 2.31 30.96 -9.37
CA PRO A 102 3.16 31.51 -8.34
C PRO A 102 4.58 31.60 -8.89
N THR A 103 5.27 32.69 -8.61
CA THR A 103 6.71 32.79 -8.86
C THR A 103 7.43 32.56 -7.55
N LEU A 104 8.35 31.58 -7.55
CA LEU A 104 9.46 31.62 -6.60
C LEU A 104 10.21 32.93 -6.89
N LYS A 105 10.60 33.67 -5.84
CA LYS A 105 11.21 35.00 -5.97
C LYS A 105 12.59 35.00 -5.35
N GLY A 106 13.51 35.70 -6.01
CA GLY A 106 14.87 35.90 -5.52
C GLY A 106 15.58 34.57 -5.25
N TYR A 107 16.06 34.39 -4.02
CA TYR A 107 16.65 33.13 -3.58
C TYR A 107 15.59 32.28 -2.87
N SER A 108 15.20 31.16 -3.48
CA SER A 108 14.14 30.28 -2.98
C SER A 108 14.65 28.88 -2.68
N MET A 109 14.09 28.26 -1.65
CA MET A 109 14.43 26.91 -1.23
C MET A 109 13.20 26.05 -1.03
N VAL A 110 13.24 24.84 -1.57
CA VAL A 110 12.22 23.81 -1.36
C VAL A 110 12.90 22.57 -0.81
N ILE A 111 12.42 22.08 0.33
CA ILE A 111 12.95 20.90 1.01
C ILE A 111 11.86 19.84 1.11
N ILE A 112 12.15 18.63 0.66
CA ILE A 112 11.26 17.46 0.73
C ILE A 112 11.88 16.42 1.68
N ASP A 113 11.21 16.16 2.80
CA ASP A 113 11.47 14.98 3.64
C ASP A 113 11.02 13.76 2.83
N LEU A 114 11.91 12.89 2.35
CA LEU A 114 11.53 11.72 1.55
C LEU A 114 11.15 10.56 2.46
N ASP A 115 9.99 9.97 2.20
CA ASP A 115 9.59 8.71 2.79
C ASP A 115 10.44 7.58 2.18
N PRO A 116 11.18 6.79 2.97
CA PRO A 116 11.98 5.68 2.44
C PRO A 116 11.15 4.61 1.74
N SER A 117 9.83 4.54 1.96
CA SER A 117 8.92 3.67 1.23
C SER A 117 8.50 4.25 -0.12
N MET A 118 8.75 5.54 -0.39
CA MET A 118 8.24 6.30 -1.53
C MET A 118 6.76 6.02 -1.75
N THR A 119 5.94 6.40 -0.77
CA THR A 119 4.47 6.39 -0.90
C THR A 119 4.02 7.23 -2.09
N ILE A 120 2.80 6.99 -2.60
CA ILE A 120 2.27 7.79 -3.73
C ILE A 120 2.30 9.27 -3.42
N GLU A 121 1.91 9.68 -2.22
CA GLU A 121 1.89 11.09 -1.85
C GLU A 121 3.29 11.70 -1.91
N CYS A 122 4.30 10.98 -1.40
CA CYS A 122 5.70 11.39 -1.49
C CYS A 122 6.16 11.51 -2.94
N ALA A 123 5.87 10.51 -3.79
CA ALA A 123 6.23 10.49 -5.20
C ALA A 123 5.55 11.60 -6.01
N MET A 124 4.25 11.83 -5.78
CA MET A 124 3.51 12.92 -6.40
C MET A 124 4.05 14.28 -5.94
N ALA A 125 4.37 14.45 -4.66
CA ALA A 125 4.98 15.66 -4.16
C ALA A 125 6.35 15.90 -4.79
N LEU A 126 7.21 14.88 -4.90
CA LEU A 126 8.52 14.98 -5.57
C LEU A 126 8.37 15.38 -7.05
N LEU A 127 7.51 14.68 -7.79
CA LEU A 127 7.25 14.95 -9.20
C LEU A 127 6.75 16.38 -9.41
N VAL A 128 5.67 16.74 -8.72
CA VAL A 128 5.01 18.04 -8.87
C VAL A 128 5.94 19.17 -8.43
N THR A 129 6.74 18.98 -7.38
CA THR A 129 7.73 19.98 -6.96
C THR A 129 8.80 20.20 -8.01
N THR A 130 9.35 19.14 -8.59
CA THR A 130 10.45 19.27 -9.55
C THR A 130 9.99 20.00 -10.81
N HIS A 131 8.82 19.64 -11.34
CA HIS A 131 8.18 20.38 -12.45
C HIS A 131 7.80 21.82 -12.06
N PHE A 132 7.33 22.03 -10.83
CA PHE A 132 6.97 23.36 -10.36
C PHE A 132 8.16 24.30 -10.27
N VAL A 133 9.29 23.81 -9.76
CA VAL A 133 10.54 24.56 -9.71
C VAL A 133 11.01 24.90 -11.13
N MET A 134 10.96 23.94 -12.06
CA MET A 134 11.25 24.18 -13.49
C MET A 134 10.39 25.30 -14.08
N ASP A 135 9.08 25.25 -13.87
CA ASP A 135 8.13 26.22 -14.43
C ASP A 135 8.26 27.63 -13.83
N THR A 136 8.89 27.78 -12.66
CA THR A 136 8.87 29.03 -11.88
C THR A 136 10.22 29.69 -11.67
N ALA A 137 11.31 29.03 -12.07
CA ALA A 137 12.66 29.50 -11.79
C ALA A 137 13.21 30.53 -12.78
N GLU A 138 12.45 31.01 -13.79
CA GLU A 138 12.95 31.86 -14.91
C GLU A 138 13.93 33.00 -14.48
N ASP A 139 13.66 33.65 -13.34
CA ASP A 139 14.50 34.73 -12.77
C ASP A 139 14.92 34.47 -11.31
N SER A 140 14.73 33.26 -10.78
CA SER A 140 14.99 32.94 -9.35
C SER A 140 16.00 31.81 -9.17
N MET A 141 16.97 32.04 -8.30
CA MET A 141 17.90 30.99 -7.87
C MET A 141 17.16 30.07 -6.92
N THR A 142 16.79 28.89 -7.42
CA THR A 142 16.05 27.89 -6.66
C THR A 142 16.95 26.73 -6.28
N ARG A 143 16.85 26.29 -5.02
CA ARG A 143 17.48 25.09 -4.51
C ARG A 143 16.41 24.09 -4.10
N LEU A 144 16.40 22.92 -4.74
CA LEU A 144 15.51 21.81 -4.39
C LEU A 144 16.32 20.74 -3.67
N PHE A 145 15.96 20.51 -2.40
CA PHE A 145 16.57 19.50 -1.57
C PHE A 145 15.61 18.37 -1.27
N THR A 146 16.18 17.16 -1.22
CA THR A 146 15.56 16.01 -0.58
C THR A 146 16.32 15.64 0.69
N VAL A 147 15.63 15.16 1.71
CA VAL A 147 16.22 14.74 2.99
C VAL A 147 15.75 13.32 3.28
N SER A 148 16.66 12.37 3.48
CA SER A 148 16.31 10.96 3.75
C SER A 148 17.34 10.27 4.64
N CYS A 149 16.97 9.11 5.19
CA CYS A 149 17.87 8.20 5.89
C CYS A 149 18.50 7.14 4.97
N THR A 150 18.40 7.35 3.65
CA THR A 150 18.98 6.52 2.59
C THR A 150 19.74 7.43 1.64
N ASP A 151 20.59 6.85 0.80
CA ASP A 151 21.20 7.58 -0.31
C ASP A 151 20.16 8.17 -1.29
N VAL A 152 20.66 8.97 -2.24
CA VAL A 152 19.86 9.62 -3.28
C VAL A 152 18.93 8.59 -3.92
N ASP A 153 17.63 8.87 -3.90
CA ASP A 153 16.67 7.94 -4.50
C ASP A 153 16.78 8.00 -6.03
N HIS A 154 16.92 6.83 -6.66
CA HIS A 154 16.99 6.67 -8.12
C HIS A 154 15.87 7.42 -8.87
N ALA A 155 14.67 7.54 -8.27
CA ALA A 155 13.57 8.25 -8.90
C ALA A 155 13.86 9.75 -9.03
N PHE A 156 14.56 10.33 -8.05
CA PHE A 156 14.97 11.73 -8.08
C PHE A 156 16.07 11.97 -9.12
N GLU A 157 17.08 11.10 -9.18
CA GLU A 157 18.15 11.16 -10.19
C GLU A 157 17.60 11.04 -11.62
N ARG A 158 16.70 10.08 -11.86
CA ARG A 158 16.09 9.88 -13.17
C ARG A 158 15.13 11.00 -13.56
N LEU A 159 14.42 11.56 -12.58
CA LEU A 159 13.57 12.72 -12.85
C LEU A 159 14.43 13.94 -13.20
N ALA A 160 15.59 14.13 -12.57
CA ALA A 160 16.54 15.16 -12.94
C ALA A 160 17.03 14.98 -14.39
N ASP A 161 17.47 13.76 -14.75
CA ASP A 161 17.89 13.44 -16.12
C ASP A 161 16.77 13.68 -17.15
N HIS A 162 15.55 13.23 -16.83
CA HIS A 162 14.40 13.39 -17.71
C HIS A 162 14.08 14.86 -17.99
N LEU A 163 14.28 15.73 -17.00
CA LEU A 163 14.04 17.17 -17.10
C LEU A 163 15.29 17.97 -17.53
N GLU A 164 16.36 17.28 -17.93
CA GLU A 164 17.64 17.88 -18.33
C GLU A 164 18.26 18.78 -17.25
N LEU A 165 18.03 18.43 -15.98
CA LEU A 165 18.61 19.08 -14.81
C LEU A 165 19.96 18.47 -14.41
N THR A 166 20.74 19.20 -13.63
CA THR A 166 21.98 18.66 -13.04
C THR A 166 21.65 17.60 -11.99
N GLN A 167 22.48 16.55 -11.94
CA GLN A 167 22.32 15.45 -10.99
C GLN A 167 22.35 15.95 -9.54
N PRO A 168 21.51 15.38 -8.64
CA PRO A 168 21.49 15.77 -7.25
C PRO A 168 22.86 15.62 -6.58
N MET A 169 23.35 16.67 -5.95
CA MET A 169 24.56 16.59 -5.14
C MET A 169 24.24 15.97 -3.78
N SER A 170 24.93 14.88 -3.42
CA SER A 170 24.74 14.21 -2.14
C SER A 170 25.59 14.83 -1.03
N PHE A 171 24.98 15.03 0.13
CA PHE A 171 25.59 15.49 1.37
C PHE A 171 25.31 14.46 2.46
N HIS A 172 26.32 14.15 3.28
CA HIS A 172 26.23 13.12 4.31
C HIS A 172 26.54 13.69 5.68
N ILE A 173 25.67 13.44 6.67
CA ILE A 173 26.02 13.58 8.10
C ILE A 173 26.43 12.22 8.64
N GLU A 174 27.66 12.16 9.15
CA GLU A 174 28.09 11.09 10.03
C GLU A 174 27.59 11.39 11.45
N ASP A 175 26.93 10.42 12.07
CA ASP A 175 26.60 10.51 13.49
C ASP A 175 27.88 10.38 14.32
N THR A 176 28.19 11.45 15.05
CA THR A 176 29.39 11.49 15.92
C THR A 176 29.09 11.02 17.35
N SER A 177 27.84 10.64 17.65
CA SER A 177 27.44 10.20 18.99
C SER A 177 27.80 8.73 19.23
N ASP A 178 28.60 8.48 20.28
CA ASP A 178 29.01 7.13 20.69
C ASP A 178 28.03 6.55 21.71
N THR A 179 26.77 6.37 21.31
CA THR A 179 25.70 5.79 22.16
C THR A 179 25.68 4.26 22.15
N LYS A 180 26.70 3.62 21.57
CA LYS A 180 26.78 2.15 21.44
C LYS A 180 26.83 1.48 22.81
N SER A 181 26.07 0.39 22.96
CA SER A 181 26.15 -0.46 24.14
C SER A 181 27.55 -1.07 24.28
N GLU A 182 27.99 -1.34 25.51
CA GLU A 182 29.24 -2.09 25.75
C GLU A 182 29.10 -3.57 25.36
N ASP A 183 27.88 -4.09 25.35
CA ASP A 183 27.56 -5.48 25.07
C ASP A 183 26.47 -5.57 23.98
N GLU A 184 26.87 -5.21 22.76
CA GLU A 184 26.08 -5.37 21.53
C GLU A 184 26.34 -6.74 20.91
N GLN A 185 25.29 -7.57 20.75
CA GLN A 185 25.41 -8.93 20.22
C GLN A 185 24.33 -9.24 19.19
N THR A 186 24.67 -10.09 18.21
CA THR A 186 23.71 -10.71 17.29
C THR A 186 23.69 -12.22 17.51
N ILE A 187 22.50 -12.77 17.77
CA ILE A 187 22.26 -14.19 18.03
C ILE A 187 21.39 -14.75 16.91
N TYR A 188 21.86 -15.80 16.26
CA TYR A 188 21.10 -16.50 15.21
C TYR A 188 20.37 -17.70 15.82
N CYS A 189 19.07 -17.78 15.56
CA CYS A 189 18.19 -18.81 16.11
C CYS A 189 17.56 -19.61 14.98
N LYS A 190 17.81 -20.93 14.89
CA LYS A 190 17.27 -21.78 13.82
C LYS A 190 15.77 -22.05 13.96
N SER A 191 15.23 -21.87 15.17
CA SER A 191 13.84 -22.15 15.50
C SER A 191 13.31 -21.22 16.60
N LEU A 192 11.98 -21.18 16.76
CA LEU A 192 11.34 -20.46 17.86
C LEU A 192 11.70 -21.04 19.24
N SER A 193 11.97 -22.35 19.33
CA SER A 193 12.42 -22.99 20.57
C SER A 193 13.81 -22.54 20.97
N GLU A 194 14.74 -22.47 20.01
CA GLU A 194 16.09 -21.95 20.24
C GLU A 194 16.06 -20.46 20.59
N LEU A 195 15.18 -19.67 19.95
CA LEU A 195 14.96 -18.27 20.32
C LEU A 195 14.57 -18.15 21.81
N SER A 196 13.58 -18.93 22.25
CA SER A 196 13.10 -18.90 23.64
C SER A 196 14.22 -19.27 24.62
N GLU A 197 14.97 -20.34 24.35
CA GLU A 197 16.10 -20.79 25.17
C GLU A 197 17.20 -19.71 25.29
N ARG A 198 17.68 -19.20 24.15
CA ARG A 198 18.74 -18.17 24.11
C ARG A 198 18.30 -16.86 24.77
N PHE A 199 17.04 -16.49 24.57
CA PHE A 199 16.48 -15.30 25.21
C PHE A 199 16.42 -15.46 26.73
N SER A 200 15.94 -16.60 27.24
CA SER A 200 15.92 -16.90 28.67
C SER A 200 17.33 -16.88 29.28
N GLU A 201 18.31 -17.52 28.64
CA GLU A 201 19.72 -17.49 29.07
C GLU A 201 20.26 -16.06 29.17
N ARG A 202 19.88 -15.20 28.21
CA ARG A 202 20.39 -13.84 28.12
C ARG A 202 19.82 -12.90 29.17
N ILE A 203 18.56 -13.12 29.60
CA ILE A 203 17.90 -12.29 30.62
C ILE A 203 18.08 -12.83 32.05
N GLU A 204 18.56 -14.07 32.21
CA GLU A 204 18.72 -14.70 33.52
C GLU A 204 19.72 -13.91 34.38
N GLY A 205 19.25 -13.41 35.53
CA GLY A 205 20.07 -12.63 36.46
C GLY A 205 20.38 -11.19 36.02
N CYS A 206 19.83 -10.72 34.90
CA CYS A 206 19.91 -9.31 34.51
C CYS A 206 18.85 -8.48 35.26
N GLU A 207 19.31 -7.47 36.01
CA GLU A 207 18.46 -6.53 36.73
C GLU A 207 18.28 -5.21 35.95
N GLY A 208 17.05 -4.71 35.87
CA GLY A 208 16.73 -3.42 35.26
C GLY A 208 15.52 -3.51 34.33
N ASN A 209 15.26 -2.42 33.61
CA ASN A 209 14.13 -2.36 32.70
C ASN A 209 14.50 -2.97 31.34
N HIS A 210 13.65 -3.85 30.83
CA HIS A 210 13.80 -4.54 29.55
C HIS A 210 12.70 -4.13 28.57
N ILE A 211 13.10 -3.93 27.31
CA ILE A 211 12.19 -3.84 26.18
C ILE A 211 12.55 -4.89 25.13
N VAL A 212 11.52 -5.59 24.64
CA VAL A 212 11.62 -6.54 23.51
C VAL A 212 10.80 -5.99 22.35
N LEU A 213 11.46 -5.72 21.23
CA LEU A 213 10.84 -5.30 19.99
C LEU A 213 10.80 -6.49 19.03
N VAL A 214 9.61 -7.05 18.80
CA VAL A 214 9.44 -8.21 17.91
C VAL A 214 8.93 -7.74 16.55
N TYR A 215 9.77 -7.86 15.52
CA TYR A 215 9.46 -7.49 14.15
C TYR A 215 9.06 -8.71 13.33
N ASN A 216 7.93 -8.58 12.63
CA ASN A 216 7.50 -9.50 11.56
C ASN A 216 7.22 -10.96 12.00
N SER A 217 7.01 -11.23 13.29
CA SER A 217 6.69 -12.57 13.77
C SER A 217 5.88 -12.56 15.06
N GLU A 218 4.57 -12.73 14.93
CA GLU A 218 3.67 -12.92 16.06
C GLU A 218 3.98 -14.22 16.82
N ALA A 219 4.35 -15.27 16.10
CA ALA A 219 4.77 -16.54 16.69
C ALA A 219 6.03 -16.38 17.57
N ALA A 220 6.96 -15.49 17.20
CA ALA A 220 8.10 -15.16 18.02
C ALA A 220 7.70 -14.37 19.27
N ALA A 221 6.76 -13.43 19.15
CA ALA A 221 6.21 -12.76 20.32
C ALA A 221 5.64 -13.78 21.30
N TYR A 222 4.77 -14.69 20.84
CA TYR A 222 4.20 -15.75 21.69
C TYR A 222 5.24 -16.68 22.31
N ALA A 223 6.32 -17.02 21.60
CA ALA A 223 7.39 -17.88 22.10
C ALA A 223 8.20 -17.26 23.26
N LEU A 224 8.12 -15.94 23.43
CA LEU A 224 8.84 -15.18 24.46
C LEU A 224 7.95 -14.80 25.66
N LEU A 225 6.64 -15.04 25.58
CA LEU A 225 5.72 -14.64 26.63
C LEU A 225 5.74 -15.60 27.82
N ASP A 226 5.93 -15.02 29.00
CA ASP A 226 5.55 -15.61 30.29
C ASP A 226 4.72 -14.59 31.11
N GLU A 227 4.27 -14.97 32.30
CA GLU A 227 3.44 -14.11 33.16
C GLU A 227 4.14 -12.82 33.63
N SER A 228 5.47 -12.71 33.48
CA SER A 228 6.25 -11.54 33.89
C SER A 228 6.36 -10.46 32.81
N TRP A 229 5.95 -10.74 31.57
CA TRP A 229 6.03 -9.79 30.46
C TRP A 229 4.70 -9.10 30.18
N LYS A 230 4.71 -7.78 30.16
CA LYS A 230 3.59 -7.00 29.61
C LYS A 230 3.68 -7.02 28.08
N SER A 231 2.76 -7.73 27.41
CA SER A 231 2.70 -7.82 25.95
C SER A 231 1.74 -6.81 25.36
N ILE A 232 2.18 -6.05 24.35
CA ILE A 232 1.34 -5.07 23.67
C ILE A 232 1.61 -5.11 22.16
N ALA A 233 0.54 -5.18 21.37
CA ALA A 233 0.64 -4.98 19.92
C ALA A 233 0.78 -3.47 19.61
N TYR A 234 1.75 -3.10 18.79
CA TYR A 234 2.06 -1.69 18.50
C TYR A 234 0.86 -0.92 17.91
N GLU A 235 0.04 -1.56 17.09
CA GLU A 235 -1.19 -0.95 16.56
C GLU A 235 -2.15 -0.48 17.66
N ARG A 236 -2.21 -1.20 18.79
CA ARG A 236 -3.02 -0.81 19.96
C ARG A 236 -2.45 0.43 20.65
N LEU A 237 -1.12 0.60 20.62
CA LEU A 237 -0.45 1.77 21.21
C LEU A 237 -0.73 3.04 20.41
N ILE A 238 -0.67 2.98 19.08
CA ILE A 238 -0.87 4.15 18.21
C ILE A 238 -2.27 4.75 18.39
N LEU A 239 -3.27 3.92 18.68
CA LEU A 239 -4.63 4.38 18.97
C LEU A 239 -4.74 5.18 20.28
N VAL A 240 -3.76 5.05 21.18
CA VAL A 240 -3.70 5.72 22.48
C VAL A 240 -2.41 6.54 22.54
N ARG A 241 -2.41 7.73 21.90
CA ARG A 241 -1.21 8.60 21.72
C ARG A 241 -0.31 8.78 22.95
N ASN A 242 -0.88 8.80 24.16
CA ASN A 242 -0.10 8.94 25.39
C ASN A 242 0.54 7.63 25.83
N ALA A 243 -0.17 6.49 25.70
CA ALA A 243 0.34 5.18 26.12
C ALA A 243 1.54 4.72 25.29
N GLU A 244 1.57 5.06 23.99
CA GLU A 244 2.74 4.81 23.15
C GLU A 244 4.00 5.50 23.72
N ARG A 245 3.88 6.77 24.10
CA ARG A 245 5.00 7.55 24.62
C ARG A 245 5.53 6.98 25.93
N ASP A 246 4.63 6.57 26.81
CA ASP A 246 4.98 6.02 28.13
C ASP A 246 5.70 4.66 27.97
N VAL A 247 5.24 3.83 27.03
CA VAL A 247 5.86 2.52 26.72
C VAL A 247 7.28 2.64 26.18
N PHE A 248 7.65 3.69 25.44
CA PHE A 248 9.01 3.82 24.93
C PHE A 248 9.95 4.63 25.84
N ARG A 249 9.48 5.01 27.05
CA ARG A 249 10.22 5.79 28.06
C ARG A 249 10.71 5.00 29.28
N GLY A 250 10.51 3.69 29.31
CA GLY A 250 11.09 2.85 30.36
C GLY A 250 10.37 2.91 31.71
N ASP A 251 9.08 3.28 31.74
CA ASP A 251 8.28 3.32 32.98
C ASP A 251 7.91 1.92 33.51
N GLU A 252 8.08 0.88 32.71
CA GLU A 252 7.76 -0.53 33.01
C GLU A 252 9.03 -1.39 33.07
N GLU A 253 9.09 -2.35 34.00
CA GLU A 253 10.27 -3.22 34.18
C GLU A 253 10.47 -4.19 33.00
N ARG A 254 9.41 -4.75 32.41
CA ARG A 254 9.49 -5.74 31.34
C ARG A 254 8.35 -5.61 30.34
N ILE A 255 8.67 -5.11 29.15
CA ILE A 255 7.69 -4.90 28.09
C ILE A 255 8.08 -5.60 26.79
N LEU A 256 7.10 -6.23 26.15
CA LEU A 256 7.22 -6.79 24.81
C LEU A 256 6.27 -6.06 23.88
N VAL A 257 6.82 -5.52 22.80
CA VAL A 257 6.08 -4.82 21.75
C VAL A 257 6.16 -5.64 20.46
N SER A 258 5.01 -6.11 19.97
CA SER A 258 4.91 -6.72 18.65
C SER A 258 4.71 -5.63 17.60
N LEU A 259 5.61 -5.56 16.63
CA LEU A 259 5.61 -4.57 15.55
C LEU A 259 5.25 -5.24 14.23
N LEU A 260 4.29 -4.64 13.53
CA LEU A 260 3.98 -5.02 12.16
C LEU A 260 5.06 -4.54 11.20
N ASP A 261 5.09 -5.18 10.04
CA ASP A 261 5.94 -4.80 8.94
C ASP A 261 5.76 -3.31 8.55
N GLY A 262 6.87 -2.61 8.37
CA GLY A 262 6.91 -1.17 8.10
C GLY A 262 6.56 -0.26 9.30
N SER A 263 6.22 -0.82 10.47
CA SER A 263 5.99 -0.01 11.67
C SER A 263 7.30 0.55 12.21
N ARG A 264 7.29 1.84 12.53
CA ARG A 264 8.42 2.53 13.14
C ARG A 264 8.04 2.90 14.58
N PRO A 265 8.72 2.33 15.60
CA PRO A 265 8.48 2.78 16.96
C PRO A 265 8.84 4.26 17.09
N ARG A 266 8.22 4.97 18.03
CA ARG A 266 8.68 6.31 18.38
C ARG A 266 10.07 6.24 19.01
N LEU A 267 10.98 7.02 18.46
CA LEU A 267 12.37 7.15 18.88
C LEU A 267 12.64 8.59 19.34
N PRO A 268 13.64 8.82 20.21
CA PRO A 268 14.54 7.83 20.79
C PRO A 268 13.90 6.98 21.90
N LEU A 269 14.44 5.78 22.13
CA LEU A 269 14.10 4.97 23.32
C LEU A 269 14.81 5.56 24.56
N SER A 270 14.13 5.56 25.71
CA SER A 270 14.74 6.00 26.97
C SER A 270 14.32 5.17 28.17
N GLY A 271 15.12 5.20 29.24
CA GLY A 271 14.83 4.50 30.50
C GLY A 271 15.03 2.97 30.50
N TYR A 272 15.46 2.36 29.38
CA TYR A 272 15.72 0.92 29.27
C TYR A 272 17.20 0.57 29.46
N ARG A 273 17.48 -0.39 30.33
CA ARG A 273 18.85 -0.90 30.55
C ARG A 273 19.22 -2.02 29.57
N HIS A 274 18.23 -2.80 29.15
CA HIS A 274 18.41 -3.95 28.28
C HIS A 274 17.44 -3.87 27.10
N ILE A 275 17.97 -3.84 25.88
CA ILE A 275 17.19 -3.74 24.65
C ILE A 275 17.35 -5.03 23.86
N HIS A 276 16.23 -5.64 23.50
CA HIS A 276 16.17 -6.88 22.73
C HIS A 276 15.37 -6.63 21.45
N MET A 277 15.92 -7.00 20.31
CA MET A 277 15.21 -6.95 19.04
C MET A 277 15.13 -8.34 18.46
N VAL A 278 13.95 -8.76 18.07
CA VAL A 278 13.71 -10.09 17.51
C VAL A 278 13.17 -9.89 16.11
N VAL A 279 13.86 -10.42 15.11
CA VAL A 279 13.52 -10.17 13.70
C VAL A 279 13.34 -11.48 12.96
N GLN A 280 12.20 -11.60 12.26
CA GLN A 280 12.00 -12.58 11.21
C GLN A 280 12.40 -11.96 9.86
N PRO A 281 13.50 -12.42 9.22
CA PRO A 281 14.01 -11.80 7.98
C PRO A 281 13.12 -12.04 6.75
N MET A 282 12.35 -13.13 6.75
CA MET A 282 11.38 -13.42 5.70
C MET A 282 9.98 -12.97 6.11
N VAL A 283 9.48 -11.94 5.42
CA VAL A 283 8.21 -11.28 5.72
C VAL A 283 7.19 -11.59 4.62
N GLN A 284 5.96 -11.86 4.98
CA GLN A 284 4.89 -12.06 4.00
C GLN A 284 4.31 -10.70 3.57
N ARG A 285 4.59 -10.29 2.32
CA ARG A 285 4.20 -8.98 1.79
C ARG A 285 3.36 -9.10 0.53
N THR A 286 2.45 -8.15 0.33
CA THR A 286 1.70 -7.97 -0.93
C THR A 286 2.52 -7.08 -1.85
N SER A 287 2.86 -7.57 -3.04
CA SER A 287 3.83 -6.93 -3.94
C SER A 287 3.68 -7.41 -5.37
N PHE A 288 4.18 -6.63 -6.33
CA PHE A 288 4.16 -7.04 -7.73
C PHE A 288 5.11 -8.23 -7.93
N ASP A 289 4.53 -9.33 -8.37
CA ASP A 289 5.26 -10.55 -8.69
C ASP A 289 5.47 -10.62 -10.20
N LEU A 290 6.70 -10.37 -10.65
CA LEU A 290 7.07 -10.45 -12.07
C LEU A 290 6.73 -11.81 -12.71
N SER A 291 6.73 -12.90 -11.92
CA SER A 291 6.48 -14.24 -12.45
C SER A 291 5.01 -14.48 -12.78
N VAL A 292 4.10 -13.76 -12.12
CA VAL A 292 2.65 -13.81 -12.35
C VAL A 292 2.18 -12.55 -13.10
N GLY A 293 2.99 -11.50 -13.09
CA GLY A 293 2.63 -10.17 -13.57
C GLY A 293 1.57 -9.50 -12.69
N GLN A 294 1.30 -9.95 -11.47
CA GLN A 294 0.21 -9.46 -10.62
C GLN A 294 0.68 -9.08 -9.23
N THR A 295 -0.06 -8.21 -8.57
CA THR A 295 0.08 -7.98 -7.13
C THR A 295 -0.27 -9.26 -6.38
N THR A 296 0.71 -9.85 -5.73
CA THR A 296 0.64 -11.18 -5.09
C THR A 296 1.21 -11.08 -3.68
N ARG A 297 0.64 -11.82 -2.73
CA ARG A 297 1.15 -11.97 -1.37
C ARG A 297 2.13 -13.14 -1.30
N PHE A 298 3.40 -12.87 -1.00
CA PHE A 298 4.45 -13.89 -0.93
C PHE A 298 5.55 -13.50 0.06
N CYS A 299 6.37 -14.48 0.46
CA CYS A 299 7.50 -14.25 1.36
C CYS A 299 8.64 -13.49 0.66
N GLN A 300 9.12 -12.43 1.30
CA GLN A 300 10.22 -11.59 0.84
C GLN A 300 11.26 -11.44 1.94
N LEU A 301 12.53 -11.43 1.54
CA LEU A 301 13.62 -11.07 2.45
C LEU A 301 13.66 -9.56 2.63
N LEU A 302 13.93 -9.12 3.86
CA LEU A 302 14.27 -7.72 4.16
C LEU A 302 15.48 -7.28 3.34
N SER A 303 15.40 -6.10 2.73
CA SER A 303 16.52 -5.50 2.00
C SER A 303 17.59 -4.96 2.94
N VAL A 304 18.78 -4.68 2.40
CA VAL A 304 19.88 -4.04 3.13
C VAL A 304 19.43 -2.69 3.71
N GLU A 305 18.73 -1.86 2.92
CA GLU A 305 18.13 -0.61 3.41
C GLU A 305 17.23 -0.82 4.64
N GLU A 306 16.37 -1.86 4.61
CA GLU A 306 15.45 -2.16 5.72
C GLU A 306 16.18 -2.68 6.95
N ARG A 307 17.22 -3.49 6.76
CA ARG A 307 18.08 -3.98 7.84
C ARG A 307 18.84 -2.82 8.49
N ILE A 308 19.40 -1.91 7.71
CA ILE A 308 20.05 -0.69 8.23
C ILE A 308 19.06 0.18 8.99
N GLU A 309 17.82 0.30 8.53
CA GLU A 309 16.75 1.01 9.24
C GLU A 309 16.39 0.32 10.58
N LEU A 310 16.37 -1.01 10.64
CA LEU A 310 16.20 -1.74 11.90
C LEU A 310 17.40 -1.51 12.83
N ARG A 311 18.63 -1.52 12.30
CA ARG A 311 19.85 -1.22 13.07
C ARG A 311 19.79 0.16 13.71
N SER A 312 19.18 1.11 13.02
CA SER A 312 18.97 2.48 13.47
C SER A 312 18.21 2.55 14.81
N VAL A 313 17.26 1.64 15.07
CA VAL A 313 16.54 1.55 16.35
C VAL A 313 17.50 1.29 17.52
N PHE A 314 18.56 0.50 17.32
CA PHE A 314 19.59 0.26 18.35
C PHE A 314 20.50 1.44 18.62
N ARG A 315 20.51 2.44 17.73
CA ARG A 315 21.40 3.59 17.83
C ARG A 315 20.66 4.85 18.29
N ARG A 316 19.34 4.95 18.04
CA ARG A 316 18.50 6.07 18.49
C ARG A 316 18.03 5.92 19.94
N LEU A 317 18.98 6.07 20.86
CA LEU A 317 18.77 5.92 22.29
C LEU A 317 19.08 7.24 23.01
N GLU A 318 18.19 7.67 23.91
CA GLU A 318 18.43 8.85 24.76
C GLU A 318 19.52 8.54 25.81
N ASP A 319 19.51 7.31 26.31
CA ASP A 319 20.45 6.77 27.30
C ASP A 319 21.25 5.60 26.73
N ARG A 320 22.51 5.44 27.16
CA ARG A 320 23.35 4.29 26.78
C ARG A 320 22.88 3.02 27.52
N PRO A 321 22.42 1.96 26.82
CA PRO A 321 21.96 0.73 27.45
C PRO A 321 23.14 -0.14 27.89
N LEU A 322 22.93 -0.94 28.93
CA LEU A 322 23.92 -1.91 29.42
C LEU A 322 24.11 -3.07 28.43
N SER A 323 23.04 -3.48 27.74
CA SER A 323 23.13 -4.49 26.69
C SER A 323 22.12 -4.23 25.56
N ALA A 324 22.53 -4.53 24.33
CA ALA A 324 21.68 -4.54 23.16
C ALA A 324 21.84 -5.89 22.44
N THR A 325 20.76 -6.65 22.26
CA THR A 325 20.82 -7.98 21.62
C THR A 325 19.84 -8.07 20.46
N LEU A 326 20.34 -8.41 19.27
CA LEU A 326 19.56 -8.78 18.10
C LEU A 326 19.41 -10.30 18.04
N TYR A 327 18.18 -10.79 17.85
CA TYR A 327 17.87 -12.18 17.57
C TYR A 327 17.35 -12.32 16.14
N VAL A 328 18.02 -13.10 15.30
CA VAL A 328 17.65 -13.35 13.90
C VAL A 328 17.07 -14.76 13.78
N ILE A 329 15.79 -14.85 13.40
CA ILE A 329 15.06 -16.14 13.34
C ILE A 329 15.18 -16.78 11.96
N GLY A 330 15.53 -18.07 11.93
CA GLY A 330 15.51 -18.90 10.72
C GLY A 330 16.68 -18.66 9.77
N GLU A 331 17.70 -17.92 10.20
CA GLU A 331 18.99 -17.81 9.52
C GLU A 331 20.09 -18.46 10.37
N GLU A 332 21.16 -18.88 9.72
CA GLU A 332 22.40 -19.31 10.36
C GLU A 332 23.43 -18.18 10.30
N GLU A 333 24.38 -18.19 11.23
CA GLU A 333 25.50 -17.25 11.24
C GLU A 333 26.30 -17.34 9.93
N LYS A 334 26.61 -16.17 9.36
CA LYS A 334 27.41 -16.02 8.14
C LYS A 334 28.66 -15.21 8.46
N GLU A 335 29.68 -15.31 7.60
CA GLU A 335 30.93 -14.54 7.75
C GLU A 335 30.69 -13.02 7.63
N ASP A 336 29.75 -12.61 6.78
CA ASP A 336 29.36 -11.20 6.59
C ASP A 336 28.34 -10.75 7.64
N GLU A 337 28.37 -9.47 8.01
CA GLU A 337 27.37 -8.90 8.93
C GLU A 337 25.95 -9.03 8.34
N TRP A 338 24.97 -9.46 9.15
CA TRP A 338 23.58 -9.62 8.71
C TRP A 338 23.00 -8.32 8.11
N TRP A 339 23.44 -7.17 8.61
CA TRP A 339 23.02 -5.84 8.15
C TRP A 339 23.40 -5.54 6.70
N GLU A 340 24.45 -6.17 6.17
CA GLU A 340 25.02 -5.88 4.84
C GLU A 340 24.66 -6.92 3.79
N THR A 341 23.92 -7.97 4.18
CA THR A 341 23.54 -9.07 3.29
C THR A 341 22.06 -8.98 2.91
N GLY A 342 21.73 -9.42 1.69
CA GLY A 342 20.34 -9.48 1.20
C GLY A 342 20.11 -8.69 -0.09
N PRO A 343 18.84 -8.53 -0.51
CA PRO A 343 18.50 -7.65 -1.62
C PRO A 343 18.95 -6.22 -1.31
N VAL A 344 19.66 -5.57 -2.23
CA VAL A 344 20.19 -4.20 -1.98
C VAL A 344 19.04 -3.20 -1.88
N ILE A 345 18.18 -3.19 -2.91
CA ILE A 345 17.14 -2.16 -3.09
C ILE A 345 15.88 -2.53 -2.31
N ARG A 346 15.39 -1.59 -1.50
CA ARG A 346 14.04 -1.69 -0.91
C ARG A 346 12.97 -1.60 -1.98
N ARG A 347 11.98 -2.49 -1.94
CA ARG A 347 10.79 -2.35 -2.79
C ARG A 347 9.96 -1.15 -2.35
N LYS A 348 9.92 -0.11 -3.18
CA LYS A 348 9.16 1.11 -2.92
C LYS A 348 7.70 0.96 -3.31
N ASP A 349 6.79 1.60 -2.59
CA ASP A 349 5.33 1.42 -2.70
C ASP A 349 4.80 1.67 -4.11
N VAL A 350 5.26 2.76 -4.75
CA VAL A 350 4.85 3.16 -6.11
C VAL A 350 5.01 1.99 -7.08
N TRP A 351 6.23 1.52 -7.36
CA TRP A 351 6.42 0.47 -8.35
C TRP A 351 6.04 -0.92 -7.84
N ASN A 352 5.90 -1.11 -6.52
CA ASN A 352 5.62 -2.42 -5.93
C ASN A 352 4.14 -2.77 -5.85
N ARG A 353 3.25 -1.84 -5.51
CA ARG A 353 1.80 -2.13 -5.37
C ARG A 353 0.89 -1.08 -6.00
N ASN A 354 1.41 0.13 -6.21
CA ASN A 354 0.60 1.32 -6.41
C ASN A 354 0.81 2.00 -7.77
N LEU A 355 1.53 1.36 -8.70
CA LEU A 355 1.96 1.98 -9.94
C LEU A 355 0.76 2.40 -10.80
N GLY A 356 -0.31 1.60 -10.80
CA GLY A 356 -1.51 1.92 -11.57
C GLY A 356 -2.19 3.21 -11.12
N ALA A 357 -2.26 3.41 -9.80
CA ALA A 357 -2.77 4.63 -9.20
C ALA A 357 -1.85 5.82 -9.47
N PHE A 358 -0.53 5.64 -9.31
CA PHE A 358 0.46 6.67 -9.60
C PHE A 358 0.39 7.14 -11.05
N MET A 359 0.43 6.23 -12.03
CA MET A 359 0.32 6.57 -13.45
C MET A 359 -0.96 7.34 -13.77
N THR A 360 -2.08 6.96 -13.17
CA THR A 360 -3.36 7.66 -13.36
C THR A 360 -3.34 9.07 -12.75
N LEU A 361 -2.73 9.25 -11.58
CA LEU A 361 -2.54 10.57 -10.97
C LEU A 361 -1.58 11.45 -11.77
N VAL A 362 -0.50 10.90 -12.33
CA VAL A 362 0.38 11.66 -13.23
C VAL A 362 -0.34 12.06 -14.51
N ALA A 363 -1.08 11.13 -15.13
CA ALA A 363 -1.90 11.40 -16.33
C ALA A 363 -2.87 12.55 -16.13
N SER A 364 -3.32 12.73 -14.89
CA SER A 364 -4.28 13.73 -14.51
C SER A 364 -3.72 15.16 -14.42
N LEU A 365 -2.40 15.33 -14.60
CA LEU A 365 -1.68 16.61 -14.70
C LEU A 365 -1.60 17.14 -16.15
N GLU A 366 -2.39 16.57 -17.06
CA GLU A 366 -2.44 16.80 -18.52
C GLU A 366 -1.72 18.06 -19.05
N GLY A 367 -0.84 17.87 -20.03
CA GLY A 367 -0.20 18.96 -20.78
C GLY A 367 1.02 19.60 -20.10
N ARG A 368 1.24 19.37 -18.80
CA ARG A 368 2.41 19.84 -18.04
C ARG A 368 3.49 18.78 -17.85
N VAL A 369 3.07 17.52 -17.73
CA VAL A 369 3.95 16.39 -17.45
C VAL A 369 3.75 15.32 -18.52
N ASP A 370 4.84 14.80 -19.07
CA ASP A 370 4.79 13.58 -19.87
C ASP A 370 4.56 12.40 -18.93
N THR A 371 3.37 11.82 -18.99
CA THR A 371 2.96 10.76 -18.06
C THR A 371 3.79 9.50 -18.22
N ALA A 372 4.15 9.15 -19.46
CA ALA A 372 4.91 7.95 -19.71
C ALA A 372 6.30 8.12 -19.11
N ALA A 373 7.02 9.15 -19.55
CA ALA A 373 8.40 9.39 -19.11
C ALA A 373 8.52 9.67 -17.61
N ALA A 374 7.59 10.45 -17.03
CA ALA A 374 7.59 10.70 -15.59
C ALA A 374 7.34 9.43 -14.77
N ALA A 375 6.39 8.58 -15.17
CA ALA A 375 6.11 7.36 -14.44
C ALA A 375 7.25 6.33 -14.52
N GLU A 376 7.97 6.27 -15.65
CA GLU A 376 9.14 5.40 -15.81
C GLU A 376 10.28 5.76 -14.84
N CYS A 377 10.43 7.03 -14.48
CA CYS A 377 11.45 7.48 -13.53
C CYS A 377 11.33 6.78 -12.16
N PHE A 378 10.10 6.43 -11.74
CA PHE A 378 9.82 5.82 -10.44
C PHE A 378 9.87 4.28 -10.44
N VAL A 379 10.29 3.67 -11.55
CA VAL A 379 10.46 2.21 -11.68
C VAL A 379 11.93 1.92 -11.94
N PRO A 380 12.64 1.14 -11.11
CA PRO A 380 14.06 0.87 -11.34
C PRO A 380 14.33 0.20 -12.70
N GLU A 381 15.47 0.49 -13.35
CA GLU A 381 15.79 0.02 -14.71
C GLU A 381 15.65 -1.50 -14.89
N GLY A 382 16.08 -2.29 -13.91
CA GLY A 382 15.97 -3.76 -13.94
C GLY A 382 14.53 -4.30 -13.81
N TRP A 383 13.54 -3.43 -13.58
CA TRP A 383 12.15 -3.77 -13.26
C TRP A 383 11.14 -3.11 -14.21
N MET A 384 11.57 -2.59 -15.36
CA MET A 384 10.70 -1.93 -16.35
C MET A 384 9.55 -2.81 -16.88
N GLY A 385 9.66 -4.14 -16.77
CA GLY A 385 8.54 -5.05 -17.07
C GLY A 385 7.28 -4.77 -16.24
N ILE A 386 7.43 -4.20 -15.03
CA ILE A 386 6.29 -3.78 -14.19
C ILE A 386 5.55 -2.62 -14.85
N TYR A 387 6.28 -1.60 -15.31
CA TYR A 387 5.72 -0.44 -16.00
C TYR A 387 4.93 -0.86 -17.23
N VAL A 388 5.56 -1.61 -18.14
CA VAL A 388 4.92 -2.06 -19.40
C VAL A 388 3.66 -2.88 -19.12
N THR A 389 3.70 -3.74 -18.11
CA THR A 389 2.53 -4.54 -17.70
C THR A 389 1.41 -3.64 -17.18
N MET A 390 1.72 -2.68 -16.32
CA MET A 390 0.72 -1.78 -15.73
C MET A 390 0.12 -0.84 -16.78
N GLU A 391 0.95 -0.27 -17.65
CA GLU A 391 0.53 0.58 -18.76
C GLU A 391 -0.47 -0.15 -19.66
N TYR A 392 -0.15 -1.37 -20.08
CA TYR A 392 -1.04 -2.21 -20.87
C TYR A 392 -2.40 -2.42 -20.19
N ARG A 393 -2.39 -2.68 -18.88
CA ARG A 393 -3.62 -2.91 -18.11
C ARG A 393 -4.49 -1.68 -17.99
N LEU A 394 -3.91 -0.53 -17.64
CA LEU A 394 -4.66 0.71 -17.55
C LEU A 394 -5.28 1.09 -18.90
N LYS A 395 -4.60 0.82 -20.01
CA LYS A 395 -5.15 0.97 -21.36
C LYS A 395 -6.29 -0.01 -21.63
N ALA A 396 -6.13 -1.28 -21.28
CA ALA A 396 -7.17 -2.30 -21.44
C ALA A 396 -8.44 -1.98 -20.60
N HIS A 397 -8.26 -1.36 -19.43
CA HIS A 397 -9.35 -0.90 -18.57
C HIS A 397 -10.00 0.39 -19.09
N GLY A 398 -9.38 1.09 -20.05
CA GLY A 398 -9.83 2.40 -20.53
C GLY A 398 -9.53 3.55 -19.57
N ILE A 399 -8.73 3.31 -18.52
CA ILE A 399 -8.32 4.35 -17.56
C ILE A 399 -7.28 5.28 -18.20
N LEU A 400 -6.37 4.73 -19.02
CA LEU A 400 -5.40 5.50 -19.81
C LEU A 400 -5.58 5.23 -21.30
N LYS A 401 -5.14 6.16 -22.14
CA LYS A 401 -5.11 5.99 -23.60
C LYS A 401 -3.97 6.81 -24.22
N TRP A 402 -3.53 6.41 -25.42
CA TRP A 402 -2.64 7.23 -26.24
C TRP A 402 -3.46 8.30 -26.97
N ASN A 403 -3.02 9.55 -26.90
CA ASN A 403 -3.55 10.61 -27.75
C ASN A 403 -2.88 10.57 -29.15
N THR A 404 -3.25 11.51 -30.03
CA THR A 404 -2.70 11.62 -31.39
C THR A 404 -1.22 11.97 -31.43
N ASP A 405 -0.69 12.55 -30.35
CA ASP A 405 0.69 13.01 -30.24
C ASP A 405 1.58 11.96 -29.55
N GLU A 406 1.12 10.72 -29.48
CA GLU A 406 1.81 9.63 -28.78
C GLU A 406 2.15 10.00 -27.33
N ARG A 407 1.21 10.63 -26.63
CA ARG A 407 1.26 10.89 -25.19
C ARG A 407 0.23 10.07 -24.45
N LEU A 408 0.64 9.51 -23.31
CA LEU A 408 -0.24 8.77 -22.43
C LEU A 408 -1.10 9.76 -21.63
N ILE A 409 -2.42 9.70 -21.81
CA ILE A 409 -3.39 10.60 -21.18
C ILE A 409 -4.51 9.82 -20.48
N LEU A 410 -5.34 10.53 -19.71
CA LEU A 410 -6.51 9.94 -19.09
C LEU A 410 -7.58 9.53 -20.12
N GLY A 411 -8.13 8.34 -19.91
CA GLY A 411 -9.31 7.83 -20.61
C GLY A 411 -10.63 8.08 -19.88
N LEU A 412 -10.58 8.43 -18.59
CA LEU A 412 -11.77 8.64 -17.74
C LEU A 412 -12.51 9.94 -18.07
N GLU A 413 -13.84 9.91 -17.96
CA GLU A 413 -14.65 11.13 -18.06
C GLU A 413 -14.44 12.06 -16.85
N VAL A 414 -14.78 13.35 -16.97
CA VAL A 414 -14.55 14.37 -15.92
C VAL A 414 -15.16 13.96 -14.57
N ARG A 415 -16.38 13.42 -14.58
CA ARG A 415 -17.06 12.97 -13.35
C ARG A 415 -16.41 11.71 -12.78
N GLU A 416 -16.07 10.75 -13.62
CA GLU A 416 -15.40 9.51 -13.20
C GLU A 416 -14.03 9.82 -12.61
N LEU A 417 -13.26 10.71 -13.24
CA LEU A 417 -11.97 11.17 -12.74
C LEU A 417 -12.07 11.84 -11.37
N ALA A 418 -13.07 12.70 -11.18
CA ALA A 418 -13.29 13.38 -9.90
C ALA A 418 -13.55 12.36 -8.78
N VAL A 419 -14.43 11.39 -9.03
CA VAL A 419 -14.70 10.28 -8.09
C VAL A 419 -13.45 9.45 -7.84
N PHE A 420 -12.78 9.03 -8.90
CA PHE A 420 -11.59 8.19 -8.85
C PHE A 420 -10.53 8.81 -7.96
N ARG A 421 -10.16 10.08 -8.21
CA ARG A 421 -9.17 10.82 -7.40
C ARG A 421 -9.60 10.97 -5.94
N ALA A 422 -10.87 11.29 -5.70
CA ALA A 422 -11.39 11.53 -4.35
C ALA A 422 -11.35 10.28 -3.46
N VAL A 423 -11.63 9.08 -4.01
CA VAL A 423 -11.70 7.85 -3.21
C VAL A 423 -10.37 7.10 -3.12
N LEU A 424 -9.44 7.33 -4.06
CA LEU A 424 -8.18 6.59 -4.19
C LEU A 424 -7.36 6.50 -2.88
N PRO A 425 -7.17 7.58 -2.09
CA PRO A 425 -6.42 7.51 -0.83
C PRO A 425 -7.09 6.59 0.21
N PHE A 426 -8.42 6.48 0.19
CA PHE A 426 -9.19 5.74 1.18
C PHE A 426 -9.33 4.23 0.87
N VAL A 427 -8.98 3.83 -0.36
CA VAL A 427 -8.87 2.43 -0.79
C VAL A 427 -7.41 1.97 -0.87
N GLY A 428 -6.51 2.60 -0.11
CA GLY A 428 -5.09 2.23 -0.06
C GLY A 428 -4.37 2.41 -1.40
N TYR A 429 -4.86 3.31 -2.25
CA TYR A 429 -4.41 3.52 -3.62
C TYR A 429 -4.57 2.31 -4.56
N ASP A 430 -5.53 1.43 -4.26
CA ASP A 430 -5.97 0.43 -5.22
C ASP A 430 -6.79 1.08 -6.34
N TYR A 431 -6.17 1.23 -7.51
CA TYR A 431 -6.82 1.81 -8.68
C TYR A 431 -8.05 1.02 -9.14
N ARG A 432 -8.11 -0.29 -8.88
CA ARG A 432 -9.24 -1.16 -9.27
C ARG A 432 -10.47 -0.81 -8.46
N LEU A 433 -10.31 -0.71 -7.14
CA LEU A 433 -11.39 -0.32 -6.22
C LEU A 433 -11.84 1.12 -6.49
N ALA A 434 -10.92 2.05 -6.72
CA ALA A 434 -11.27 3.42 -7.07
C ALA A 434 -12.04 3.48 -8.41
N TYR A 435 -11.59 2.73 -9.42
CA TYR A 435 -12.27 2.68 -10.72
C TYR A 435 -13.63 1.98 -10.63
N PHE A 436 -13.78 0.96 -9.79
CA PHE A 436 -15.07 0.32 -9.52
C PHE A 436 -16.11 1.32 -8.99
N ILE A 437 -15.73 2.17 -8.03
CA ILE A 437 -16.59 3.23 -7.49
C ILE A 437 -16.86 4.31 -8.54
N ALA A 438 -15.83 4.72 -9.30
CA ALA A 438 -15.91 5.81 -10.27
C ALA A 438 -16.87 5.57 -11.43
N GLN A 439 -17.03 4.32 -11.86
CA GLN A 439 -17.90 3.97 -12.99
C GLN A 439 -19.37 4.38 -12.72
N GLY A 440 -19.93 5.17 -13.63
CA GLY A 440 -21.31 5.63 -13.55
C GLY A 440 -22.33 4.52 -13.81
N SER A 441 -23.42 4.49 -13.03
CA SER A 441 -24.55 3.59 -13.29
C SER A 441 -25.47 4.15 -14.38
N GLN A 442 -26.02 3.26 -15.22
CA GLN A 442 -27.00 3.62 -16.24
C GLN A 442 -28.35 4.01 -15.62
N THR A 443 -28.69 3.43 -14.47
CA THR A 443 -29.94 3.68 -13.73
C THR A 443 -29.87 4.91 -12.83
N GLY A 444 -28.66 5.39 -12.52
CA GLY A 444 -28.44 6.47 -11.55
C GLY A 444 -28.79 6.08 -10.12
N SER A 445 -28.78 4.79 -9.79
CA SER A 445 -29.21 4.24 -8.50
C SER A 445 -28.25 4.61 -7.36
N ASP A 446 -28.74 5.37 -6.37
CA ASP A 446 -28.00 5.69 -5.14
C ASP A 446 -27.64 4.43 -4.35
N ALA A 447 -28.51 3.41 -4.36
CA ALA A 447 -28.27 2.14 -3.69
C ALA A 447 -27.10 1.38 -4.32
N LEU A 448 -26.94 1.46 -5.65
CA LEU A 448 -25.81 0.86 -6.35
C LEU A 448 -24.50 1.56 -5.98
N LEU A 449 -24.46 2.89 -5.99
CA LEU A 449 -23.27 3.65 -5.59
C LEU A 449 -22.89 3.35 -4.13
N GLU A 450 -23.86 3.37 -3.22
CA GLU A 450 -23.63 3.04 -1.81
C GLU A 450 -23.06 1.62 -1.66
N THR A 451 -23.61 0.65 -2.39
CA THR A 451 -23.10 -0.74 -2.38
C THR A 451 -21.65 -0.82 -2.87
N LYS A 452 -21.27 -0.03 -3.89
CA LYS A 452 -19.88 0.03 -4.37
C LYS A 452 -18.92 0.54 -3.30
N ILE A 453 -19.29 1.63 -2.61
CA ILE A 453 -18.47 2.24 -1.56
C ILE A 453 -18.31 1.26 -0.39
N GLN A 454 -19.40 0.62 0.05
CA GLN A 454 -19.38 -0.38 1.11
C GLN A 454 -18.51 -1.58 0.74
N LEU A 455 -18.65 -2.12 -0.47
CA LEU A 455 -17.84 -3.25 -0.93
C LEU A 455 -16.35 -2.89 -0.95
N ALA A 456 -16.00 -1.73 -1.52
CA ALA A 456 -14.61 -1.28 -1.58
C ALA A 456 -14.00 -1.10 -0.18
N ALA A 457 -14.77 -0.57 0.78
CA ALA A 457 -14.33 -0.42 2.16
C ALA A 457 -14.05 -1.78 2.83
N VAL A 458 -14.94 -2.75 2.63
CA VAL A 458 -14.79 -4.12 3.15
C VAL A 458 -13.58 -4.83 2.54
N VAL A 459 -13.44 -4.80 1.21
CA VAL A 459 -12.31 -5.42 0.50
C VAL A 459 -10.97 -4.81 0.93
N ASN A 460 -10.88 -3.47 0.98
CA ASN A 460 -9.66 -2.76 1.43
C ASN A 460 -9.29 -3.03 2.91
N SER A 461 -10.23 -3.55 3.70
CA SER A 461 -10.03 -3.82 5.12
C SER A 461 -9.71 -5.28 5.43
N GLY A 462 -9.61 -6.14 4.40
CA GLY A 462 -9.27 -7.55 4.53
C GLY A 462 -10.31 -8.48 3.90
N GLY A 463 -11.50 -7.96 3.56
CA GLY A 463 -12.57 -8.72 2.94
C GLY A 463 -12.95 -9.95 3.76
N VAL A 464 -12.78 -11.12 3.17
CA VAL A 464 -13.08 -12.41 3.81
C VAL A 464 -12.11 -12.73 4.95
N ALA A 465 -10.85 -12.30 4.86
CA ALA A 465 -9.84 -12.57 5.88
C ALA A 465 -10.12 -11.84 7.21
N MET A 466 -11.10 -10.95 7.25
CA MET A 466 -11.59 -10.37 8.50
C MET A 466 -12.39 -11.36 9.34
N PHE A 467 -12.78 -12.51 8.78
CA PHE A 467 -13.68 -13.46 9.43
C PHE A 467 -12.96 -14.78 9.72
N ASP A 468 -13.06 -15.23 10.96
CA ASP A 468 -12.55 -16.50 11.43
C ASP A 468 -13.70 -17.49 11.63
N PHE A 469 -13.78 -18.46 10.74
CA PHE A 469 -14.74 -19.55 10.83
C PHE A 469 -14.13 -20.63 11.73
N HIS A 470 -14.62 -20.78 12.96
CA HIS A 470 -14.06 -21.75 13.89
C HIS A 470 -14.45 -23.18 13.47
N VAL A 471 -13.53 -23.92 12.85
CA VAL A 471 -13.70 -25.31 12.38
C VAL A 471 -13.62 -26.32 13.54
N VAL A 472 -14.26 -26.06 14.67
CA VAL A 472 -14.48 -27.09 15.69
C VAL A 472 -15.94 -27.52 15.60
N LEU A 473 -16.25 -28.28 14.56
CA LEU A 473 -17.54 -28.96 14.44
C LEU A 473 -17.50 -30.28 15.23
N PRO A 474 -18.42 -30.49 16.19
CA PRO A 474 -19.11 -31.75 16.29
C PRO A 474 -20.26 -31.74 15.28
N ASP A 475 -20.08 -32.32 14.09
CA ASP A 475 -21.09 -32.79 13.11
C ASP A 475 -22.39 -31.97 12.84
N SER A 476 -22.55 -30.71 13.27
CA SER A 476 -23.79 -29.98 13.04
C SER A 476 -23.66 -28.46 13.13
N ILE A 477 -24.20 -27.80 12.08
CA ILE A 477 -24.73 -26.42 12.04
C ILE A 477 -23.69 -25.31 11.77
N ASP A 478 -23.18 -25.27 10.53
CA ASP A 478 -22.94 -24.02 9.78
C ASP A 478 -22.81 -24.43 8.30
N THR A 479 -23.94 -24.46 7.56
CA THR A 479 -23.90 -24.69 6.12
C THR A 479 -23.63 -23.37 5.39
N MET A 480 -23.05 -23.42 4.19
CA MET A 480 -22.88 -22.22 3.35
C MET A 480 -24.20 -21.43 3.18
N GLN A 481 -25.33 -22.13 3.16
CA GLN A 481 -26.65 -21.51 3.12
C GLN A 481 -26.97 -20.69 4.37
N ASP A 482 -26.55 -21.13 5.57
CA ASP A 482 -26.75 -20.38 6.82
C ASP A 482 -25.97 -19.05 6.81
N LEU A 483 -24.75 -19.05 6.23
CA LEU A 483 -23.94 -17.84 6.03
C LEU A 483 -24.60 -16.89 5.02
N ILE A 484 -25.09 -17.42 3.89
CA ILE A 484 -25.82 -16.65 2.87
C ILE A 484 -27.09 -16.03 3.46
N ASP A 485 -27.85 -16.79 4.25
CA ASP A 485 -29.12 -16.36 4.82
C ASP A 485 -28.94 -15.26 5.88
N ALA A 486 -27.81 -15.28 6.59
CA ALA A 486 -27.42 -14.26 7.56
C ALA A 486 -27.03 -12.92 6.93
N CYS A 487 -26.71 -12.89 5.63
CA CYS A 487 -26.40 -11.66 4.90
C CYS A 487 -27.60 -10.71 4.80
N ILE A 488 -27.34 -9.41 4.90
CA ILE A 488 -28.35 -8.34 4.80
C ILE A 488 -27.91 -7.20 3.88
N GLY A 489 -28.87 -6.36 3.49
CA GLY A 489 -28.66 -5.14 2.70
C GLY A 489 -28.77 -5.31 1.19
N TYR A 490 -28.50 -4.22 0.46
CA TYR A 490 -28.68 -4.12 -0.99
C TYR A 490 -28.05 -5.27 -1.78
N SER A 491 -26.84 -5.71 -1.42
CA SER A 491 -26.08 -6.76 -2.10
C SER A 491 -26.51 -8.19 -1.76
N LYS A 492 -27.53 -8.41 -0.91
CA LYS A 492 -27.98 -9.75 -0.54
C LYS A 492 -28.23 -10.69 -1.74
N PRO A 493 -28.82 -10.25 -2.88
CA PRO A 493 -28.98 -11.11 -4.05
C PRO A 493 -27.67 -11.65 -4.66
N LEU A 494 -26.53 -11.06 -4.31
CA LEU A 494 -25.21 -11.43 -4.82
C LEU A 494 -24.38 -12.25 -3.81
N SER A 495 -24.86 -12.48 -2.59
CA SER A 495 -24.05 -13.10 -1.52
C SER A 495 -23.61 -14.53 -1.81
N ASN A 496 -24.33 -15.25 -2.66
CA ASN A 496 -23.95 -16.59 -3.13
C ASN A 496 -23.02 -16.59 -4.35
N GLN A 497 -22.68 -15.42 -4.91
CA GLN A 497 -21.92 -15.30 -6.15
C GLN A 497 -20.43 -15.07 -5.91
N GLY A 498 -19.97 -14.98 -4.68
CA GLY A 498 -18.55 -14.78 -4.40
C GLY A 498 -18.26 -14.39 -2.98
N SER A 499 -17.02 -14.62 -2.59
CA SER A 499 -16.58 -14.43 -1.21
C SER A 499 -16.56 -12.95 -0.81
N ILE A 500 -16.33 -12.01 -1.74
CA ILE A 500 -16.40 -10.56 -1.45
C ILE A 500 -17.83 -10.08 -1.15
N TRP A 501 -18.84 -10.65 -1.83
CA TRP A 501 -20.24 -10.30 -1.61
C TRP A 501 -20.73 -10.88 -0.29
N LEU A 502 -20.31 -12.09 0.03
CA LEU A 502 -20.54 -12.74 1.32
C LEU A 502 -19.94 -11.91 2.46
N ALA A 503 -18.66 -11.53 2.35
CA ALA A 503 -17.99 -10.69 3.34
C ALA A 503 -18.71 -9.36 3.58
N LEU A 504 -19.19 -8.70 2.52
CA LEU A 504 -19.99 -7.48 2.65
C LEU A 504 -21.29 -7.73 3.43
N GLY A 505 -22.04 -8.78 3.08
CA GLY A 505 -23.30 -9.10 3.76
C GLY A 505 -23.12 -9.44 5.24
N LEU A 506 -22.06 -10.18 5.58
CA LEU A 506 -21.70 -10.51 6.96
C LEU A 506 -21.24 -9.28 7.75
N TRP A 507 -20.41 -8.42 7.15
CA TRP A 507 -19.97 -7.18 7.79
C TRP A 507 -21.15 -6.25 8.10
N LYS A 508 -22.09 -6.09 7.15
CA LYS A 508 -23.32 -5.30 7.40
C LYS A 508 -24.15 -5.87 8.54
N ARG A 509 -24.27 -7.20 8.61
CA ARG A 509 -24.98 -7.87 9.71
C ARG A 509 -24.33 -7.59 11.06
N LEU A 510 -23.00 -7.65 11.15
CA LEU A 510 -22.26 -7.26 12.36
C LEU A 510 -22.51 -5.80 12.73
N ALA A 511 -22.33 -4.88 11.77
CA ALA A 511 -22.53 -3.45 11.98
C ALA A 511 -23.94 -3.12 12.52
N ASP A 512 -24.95 -3.85 12.08
CA ASP A 512 -26.34 -3.72 12.55
C ASP A 512 -26.56 -4.20 14.00
N HIS A 513 -25.72 -5.12 14.50
CA HIS A 513 -25.86 -5.73 15.83
C HIS A 513 -24.87 -5.20 16.87
N THR A 514 -23.83 -4.50 16.43
CA THR A 514 -22.81 -3.93 17.32
C THR A 514 -22.79 -2.41 17.18
N ASP A 515 -23.14 -1.70 18.25
CA ASP A 515 -22.92 -0.25 18.34
C ASP A 515 -21.41 0.04 18.18
N ASN A 516 -21.01 0.53 17.00
CA ASN A 516 -19.63 0.91 16.66
C ASN A 516 -18.54 -0.15 16.91
N PHE A 517 -18.87 -1.45 16.83
CA PHE A 517 -17.91 -2.54 17.07
C PHE A 517 -17.19 -2.43 18.44
N GLU A 518 -17.83 -1.83 19.45
CA GLU A 518 -17.21 -1.54 20.76
C GLU A 518 -17.05 -2.79 21.65
N ASN A 519 -17.89 -3.81 21.45
CA ASN A 519 -17.93 -5.03 22.28
C ASN A 519 -17.05 -6.15 21.68
N ALA A 520 -15.73 -6.07 21.83
CA ALA A 520 -14.82 -7.16 21.47
C ALA A 520 -14.27 -7.90 22.69
N ALA A 521 -13.91 -9.16 22.47
CA ALA A 521 -13.18 -9.96 23.43
C ALA A 521 -11.74 -9.42 23.62
N PRO A 522 -11.03 -9.80 24.70
CA PRO A 522 -9.69 -9.28 25.00
C PRO A 522 -8.63 -9.54 23.89
N ASP A 523 -8.86 -10.56 23.08
CA ASP A 523 -8.06 -10.90 21.89
C ASP A 523 -8.30 -9.93 20.72
N GLY A 524 -9.31 -9.07 20.79
CA GLY A 524 -9.68 -8.12 19.74
C GLY A 524 -10.70 -8.66 18.74
N ARG A 525 -11.33 -9.82 19.01
CA ARG A 525 -12.34 -10.41 18.11
C ARG A 525 -13.76 -10.07 18.53
N ILE A 526 -14.67 -10.01 17.56
CA ILE A 526 -16.11 -9.78 17.73
C ILE A 526 -16.85 -11.08 17.45
N GLN A 527 -17.72 -11.50 18.37
CA GLN A 527 -18.59 -12.65 18.15
C GLN A 527 -19.72 -12.30 17.18
N PHE A 528 -19.96 -13.14 16.17
CA PHE A 528 -21.07 -12.94 15.25
C PHE A 528 -22.42 -13.16 15.96
N PRO A 529 -23.45 -12.33 15.68
CA PRO A 529 -24.76 -12.47 16.30
C PRO A 529 -25.48 -13.75 15.85
N GLY A 530 -26.16 -14.42 16.78
CA GLY A 530 -27.06 -15.55 16.48
C GLY A 530 -26.43 -16.91 16.73
N LYS A 531 -26.68 -17.86 15.82
CA LYS A 531 -26.26 -19.26 15.95
C LYS A 531 -24.99 -19.62 15.19
N LEU A 532 -24.47 -18.69 14.38
CA LEU A 532 -23.27 -18.92 13.57
C LEU A 532 -22.02 -18.93 14.45
N SER A 533 -21.17 -19.93 14.28
CA SER A 533 -19.90 -20.06 15.01
C SER A 533 -18.78 -19.27 14.31
N LEU A 534 -18.99 -17.96 14.16
CA LEU A 534 -18.14 -17.04 13.43
C LEU A 534 -17.62 -15.94 14.37
N THR A 535 -16.34 -15.62 14.25
CA THR A 535 -15.78 -14.39 14.84
C THR A 535 -15.21 -13.48 13.74
N ALA A 536 -15.08 -12.20 14.05
CA ALA A 536 -14.51 -11.22 13.13
C ALA A 536 -13.42 -10.39 13.81
N ASP A 537 -12.38 -10.04 13.06
CA ASP A 537 -11.37 -9.09 13.48
C ASP A 537 -12.00 -7.69 13.63
N ARG A 538 -11.92 -7.14 14.85
CA ARG A 538 -12.45 -5.81 15.15
C ARG A 538 -11.74 -4.72 14.37
N LEU A 539 -10.42 -4.82 14.20
CA LEU A 539 -9.65 -3.76 13.56
C LEU A 539 -10.01 -3.65 12.08
N GLY A 540 -10.14 -4.78 11.38
CA GLY A 540 -10.68 -4.85 10.03
C GLY A 540 -12.08 -4.24 9.93
N CYS A 541 -13.01 -4.60 10.83
CA CYS A 541 -14.36 -4.04 10.85
C CYS A 541 -14.39 -2.51 11.03
N ILE A 542 -13.58 -1.97 11.96
CA ILE A 542 -13.46 -0.53 12.21
C ILE A 542 -12.81 0.17 11.02
N LYS A 543 -11.79 -0.43 10.42
CA LYS A 543 -11.14 0.09 9.22
C LYS A 543 -12.16 0.22 8.07
N ALA A 544 -13.00 -0.79 7.85
CA ALA A 544 -14.05 -0.74 6.84
C ALA A 544 -15.06 0.38 7.13
N GLN A 545 -15.49 0.53 8.38
CA GLN A 545 -16.39 1.60 8.80
C GLN A 545 -15.80 2.99 8.52
N ASN A 546 -14.53 3.19 8.91
CA ASN A 546 -13.82 4.45 8.71
C ASN A 546 -13.62 4.76 7.22
N SER A 547 -13.19 3.79 6.41
CA SER A 547 -13.04 3.94 4.96
C SER A 547 -14.36 4.31 4.29
N LEU A 548 -15.49 3.68 4.68
CA LEU A 548 -16.82 4.03 4.18
C LEU A 548 -17.15 5.50 4.45
N PHE A 549 -16.97 5.96 5.69
CA PHE A 549 -17.27 7.35 6.06
C PHE A 549 -16.36 8.36 5.35
N GLN A 550 -15.07 8.06 5.23
CA GLN A 550 -14.10 8.94 4.58
C GLN A 550 -14.39 9.07 3.08
N MET A 551 -14.61 7.94 2.39
CA MET A 551 -15.00 7.96 0.97
C MET A 551 -16.31 8.71 0.77
N SER A 552 -17.32 8.47 1.61
CA SER A 552 -18.62 9.14 1.50
C SER A 552 -18.52 10.64 1.71
N SER A 553 -17.64 11.09 2.60
CA SER A 553 -17.36 12.51 2.85
C SER A 553 -16.63 13.15 1.67
N ALA A 554 -15.61 12.49 1.12
CA ALA A 554 -14.87 12.96 -0.05
C ALA A 554 -15.77 13.08 -1.30
N LEU A 555 -16.69 12.13 -1.50
CA LEU A 555 -17.68 12.17 -2.57
C LEU A 555 -18.66 13.34 -2.42
N LYS A 556 -19.06 13.67 -1.18
CA LYS A 556 -19.91 14.82 -0.90
C LYS A 556 -19.22 16.14 -1.26
N GLU A 557 -17.91 16.25 -1.05
CA GLU A 557 -17.11 17.41 -1.48
C GLU A 557 -17.05 17.53 -3.01
N CYS A 558 -17.12 16.41 -3.73
CA CYS A 558 -17.29 16.36 -5.18
C CYS A 558 -18.74 16.62 -5.66
N GLY A 559 -19.66 16.97 -4.75
CA GLY A 559 -21.07 17.24 -5.08
C GLY A 559 -21.90 15.98 -5.31
N ILE A 560 -21.46 14.81 -4.84
CA ILE A 560 -22.15 13.53 -5.00
C ILE A 560 -22.85 13.17 -3.68
N HIS A 561 -24.16 12.92 -3.75
CA HIS A 561 -24.94 12.52 -2.59
C HIS A 561 -24.67 11.05 -2.22
N THR A 562 -24.46 10.79 -0.93
CA THR A 562 -24.28 9.46 -0.35
C THR A 562 -25.20 9.31 0.86
N THR A 563 -25.68 8.10 1.12
CA THR A 563 -26.63 7.84 2.22
C THR A 563 -25.95 7.45 3.52
N GLN A 564 -24.68 7.01 3.45
CA GLN A 564 -23.84 6.64 4.61
C GLN A 564 -24.49 5.59 5.52
N LYS A 565 -25.12 4.58 4.92
CA LYS A 565 -25.80 3.54 5.70
C LYS A 565 -24.83 2.41 6.02
N GLN A 566 -24.74 1.99 7.27
CA GLN A 566 -23.88 0.87 7.69
C GLN A 566 -24.65 -0.45 7.78
N GLY A 567 -25.92 -0.39 8.20
CA GLY A 567 -26.82 -1.52 8.42
C GLY A 567 -28.28 -1.11 8.21
N GLY A 568 -29.23 -2.01 8.52
CA GLY A 568 -30.66 -1.70 8.47
C GLY A 568 -31.29 -1.50 7.07
N ASP A 569 -30.61 -1.89 5.99
CA ASP A 569 -31.20 -1.88 4.65
C ASP A 569 -32.07 -3.13 4.44
N GLU A 570 -33.39 -2.99 4.52
CA GLU A 570 -34.32 -4.07 4.14
C GLU A 570 -34.50 -4.20 2.61
N ALA A 571 -34.11 -3.17 1.86
CA ALA A 571 -34.20 -3.15 0.41
C ALA A 571 -33.04 -3.91 -0.25
N MET A 572 -33.30 -4.49 -1.41
CA MET A 572 -32.33 -5.22 -2.23
C MET A 572 -32.12 -4.50 -3.57
N LEU A 573 -30.94 -4.66 -4.17
CA LEU A 573 -30.70 -4.21 -5.54
C LEU A 573 -31.68 -4.88 -6.50
N SER A 574 -32.11 -4.13 -7.51
CA SER A 574 -32.86 -4.69 -8.63
C SER A 574 -31.96 -5.63 -9.46
N GLU A 575 -32.55 -6.51 -10.27
CA GLU A 575 -31.77 -7.36 -11.19
C GLU A 575 -30.90 -6.53 -12.16
N SER A 576 -31.42 -5.39 -12.61
CA SER A 576 -30.66 -4.44 -13.44
C SER A 576 -29.46 -3.85 -12.69
N ASP A 577 -29.65 -3.44 -11.43
CA ASP A 577 -28.55 -2.88 -10.63
C ASP A 577 -27.51 -3.96 -10.27
N CYS A 578 -27.96 -5.20 -10.03
CA CYS A 578 -27.07 -6.36 -9.87
C CYS A 578 -26.24 -6.59 -11.13
N HIS A 579 -26.86 -6.53 -12.31
CA HIS A 579 -26.14 -6.65 -13.58
C HIS A 579 -25.12 -5.52 -13.77
N ASP A 580 -25.51 -4.27 -13.51
CA ASP A 580 -24.64 -3.09 -13.59
C ASP A 580 -23.44 -3.22 -12.65
N ILE A 581 -23.66 -3.56 -11.37
CA ILE A 581 -22.55 -3.64 -10.40
C ILE A 581 -21.58 -4.78 -10.73
N GLN A 582 -22.07 -5.91 -11.25
CA GLN A 582 -21.21 -7.00 -11.72
C GLN A 582 -20.41 -6.61 -12.96
N SER A 583 -21.01 -5.86 -13.89
CA SER A 583 -20.31 -5.29 -15.05
C SER A 583 -19.19 -4.35 -14.62
N HIS A 584 -19.47 -3.44 -13.67
CA HIS A 584 -18.47 -2.53 -13.11
C HIS A 584 -17.33 -3.27 -12.41
N LEU A 585 -17.66 -4.31 -11.63
CA LEU A 585 -16.68 -5.14 -10.94
C LEU A 585 -15.77 -5.85 -11.96
N PHE A 586 -16.35 -6.47 -12.98
CA PHE A 586 -15.59 -7.14 -14.03
C PHE A 586 -14.66 -6.17 -14.76
N ARG A 587 -15.12 -4.97 -15.15
CA ARG A 587 -14.30 -3.96 -15.80
C ARG A 587 -13.12 -3.50 -14.92
N ALA A 588 -13.35 -3.34 -13.62
CA ALA A 588 -12.32 -2.96 -12.67
C ALA A 588 -11.26 -4.05 -12.42
N TYR A 589 -11.65 -5.32 -12.50
CA TYR A 589 -10.78 -6.47 -12.26
C TYR A 589 -10.46 -7.26 -13.52
N LEU A 590 -10.58 -6.63 -14.70
CA LEU A 590 -10.39 -7.29 -15.99
C LEU A 590 -9.07 -8.05 -16.09
N SER A 591 -8.00 -7.46 -15.54
CA SER A 591 -6.66 -8.05 -15.56
C SER A 591 -6.52 -9.25 -14.62
N GLN A 592 -7.50 -9.48 -13.75
CA GLN A 592 -7.56 -10.58 -12.78
C GLN A 592 -8.80 -11.42 -13.00
N LEU A 593 -9.12 -11.63 -14.28
CA LEU A 593 -10.11 -12.60 -14.69
C LEU A 593 -9.50 -14.01 -14.54
N ALA A 594 -10.27 -14.89 -13.93
CA ALA A 594 -9.96 -16.30 -13.81
C ALA A 594 -11.06 -17.14 -14.47
N SER A 595 -10.67 -18.30 -14.96
CA SER A 595 -11.59 -19.33 -15.41
C SER A 595 -11.53 -20.52 -14.46
N CYS A 596 -12.69 -21.11 -14.19
CA CYS A 596 -12.78 -22.38 -13.49
C CYS A 596 -13.61 -23.37 -14.31
N CYS A 597 -13.19 -24.64 -14.30
CA CYS A 597 -13.90 -25.73 -14.96
C CYS A 597 -13.87 -26.97 -14.09
N ARG A 598 -14.96 -27.75 -14.13
CA ARG A 598 -15.02 -29.02 -13.44
C ARG A 598 -14.33 -30.08 -14.30
N ASP A 599 -13.26 -30.66 -13.79
CA ASP A 599 -12.57 -31.76 -14.45
C ASP A 599 -13.32 -33.06 -14.18
N ILE A 600 -14.01 -33.54 -15.22
CA ILE A 600 -14.80 -34.78 -15.20
C ILE A 600 -13.87 -36.00 -15.07
N SER A 601 -12.62 -35.90 -15.52
CA SER A 601 -11.66 -37.01 -15.51
C SER A 601 -10.97 -37.23 -14.15
N SER A 602 -10.93 -36.20 -13.31
CA SER A 602 -10.34 -36.21 -11.96
C SER A 602 -11.36 -36.45 -10.85
N GLY A 603 -12.58 -36.92 -11.18
CA GLY A 603 -13.63 -37.17 -10.20
C GLY A 603 -14.39 -35.92 -9.77
N GLY A 604 -14.37 -34.84 -10.57
CA GLY A 604 -15.13 -33.62 -10.33
C GLY A 604 -14.35 -32.51 -9.62
N SER A 605 -13.01 -32.57 -9.60
CA SER A 605 -12.19 -31.47 -9.06
C SER A 605 -12.37 -30.22 -9.91
N ILE A 606 -12.19 -29.04 -9.30
CA ILE A 606 -12.29 -27.78 -10.01
C ILE A 606 -10.89 -27.27 -10.31
N ASP A 607 -10.63 -27.05 -11.60
CA ASP A 607 -9.38 -26.49 -12.09
C ASP A 607 -9.53 -24.99 -12.27
N PHE A 608 -8.73 -24.23 -11.54
CA PHE A 608 -8.65 -22.77 -11.63
C PHE A 608 -7.47 -22.33 -12.49
N LEU A 609 -7.70 -21.31 -13.32
CA LEU A 609 -6.72 -20.71 -14.21
C LEU A 609 -6.80 -19.19 -14.11
N ASP A 610 -5.69 -18.53 -13.76
CA ASP A 610 -5.54 -17.09 -13.99
C ASP A 610 -5.29 -16.85 -15.48
N ILE A 611 -6.21 -16.14 -16.12
CA ILE A 611 -6.16 -15.90 -17.56
C ILE A 611 -5.00 -14.97 -17.92
N SER A 612 -4.64 -14.01 -17.05
CA SER A 612 -3.55 -13.08 -17.35
C SER A 612 -2.17 -13.71 -17.28
N SER A 613 -1.89 -14.52 -16.26
CA SER A 613 -0.59 -15.19 -16.13
C SER A 613 -0.53 -16.52 -16.87
N LYS A 614 -1.68 -17.06 -17.31
CA LYS A 614 -1.83 -18.42 -17.86
C LYS A 614 -1.34 -19.51 -16.89
N ARG A 615 -1.39 -19.24 -15.58
CA ARG A 615 -0.94 -20.18 -14.55
C ARG A 615 -2.12 -20.87 -13.90
N LYS A 616 -1.96 -22.19 -13.69
CA LYS A 616 -2.88 -22.96 -12.85
C LYS A 616 -2.81 -22.44 -11.42
N VAL A 617 -3.98 -22.27 -10.82
CA VAL A 617 -4.16 -21.89 -9.43
C VAL A 617 -4.66 -23.13 -8.68
N LEU A 618 -4.09 -23.39 -7.51
CA LEU A 618 -4.33 -24.60 -6.73
C LEU A 618 -5.73 -24.63 -6.12
N GLY A 619 -6.32 -23.47 -5.87
CA GLY A 619 -7.62 -23.30 -5.26
C GLY A 619 -7.73 -21.93 -4.61
N LEU A 620 -8.60 -21.83 -3.60
CA LEU A 620 -8.66 -20.68 -2.71
C LEU A 620 -7.85 -20.90 -1.43
N THR A 621 -7.37 -19.82 -0.82
CA THR A 621 -6.68 -19.89 0.47
C THR A 621 -7.63 -20.26 1.59
N ASP A 622 -7.15 -21.08 2.53
CA ASP A 622 -7.84 -21.42 3.78
C ASP A 622 -9.24 -22.02 3.54
N LEU A 623 -10.29 -21.48 4.15
CA LEU A 623 -11.69 -21.94 4.00
C LEU A 623 -12.39 -21.33 2.77
N GLY A 624 -11.65 -20.69 1.86
CA GLY A 624 -12.23 -20.01 0.71
C GLY A 624 -13.05 -20.91 -0.22
N ASP A 625 -12.72 -22.21 -0.30
CA ASP A 625 -13.50 -23.21 -1.04
C ASP A 625 -14.89 -23.44 -0.41
N ASP A 626 -15.02 -23.32 0.92
CA ASP A 626 -16.29 -23.49 1.64
C ASP A 626 -17.18 -22.23 1.59
N MET A 627 -16.65 -21.13 1.05
CA MET A 627 -17.29 -19.82 1.00
C MET A 627 -17.81 -19.45 -0.41
N ILE A 628 -17.73 -20.37 -1.35
CA ILE A 628 -18.20 -20.19 -2.73
C ILE A 628 -19.11 -21.35 -3.11
N ASP A 629 -20.26 -21.04 -3.71
CA ASP A 629 -21.19 -22.05 -4.17
C ASP A 629 -20.67 -22.61 -5.51
N LEU A 630 -19.72 -23.54 -5.40
CA LEU A 630 -19.12 -24.24 -6.53
C LEU A 630 -20.13 -25.16 -7.26
N GLY A 631 -21.33 -25.34 -6.70
CA GLY A 631 -22.45 -26.01 -7.36
C GLY A 631 -22.95 -25.26 -8.61
N ASN A 632 -22.67 -23.96 -8.70
CA ASN A 632 -23.06 -23.12 -9.84
C ASN A 632 -22.11 -23.23 -11.04
N ILE A 633 -21.01 -24.00 -10.94
CA ILE A 633 -20.09 -24.21 -12.05
C ILE A 633 -20.72 -25.20 -13.06
N PRO A 634 -20.91 -24.82 -14.34
CA PRO A 634 -21.44 -25.71 -15.36
C PRO A 634 -20.52 -26.92 -15.60
N ASN A 635 -21.10 -28.09 -15.87
CA ASN A 635 -20.30 -29.31 -16.15
C ASN A 635 -19.58 -29.24 -17.52
N ASP A 636 -20.13 -28.54 -18.51
CA ASP A 636 -19.65 -28.57 -19.90
C ASP A 636 -19.09 -27.24 -20.41
N ALA A 637 -19.01 -26.21 -19.56
CA ALA A 637 -18.57 -24.88 -19.94
C ALA A 637 -17.71 -24.23 -18.84
N PRO A 638 -16.71 -23.42 -19.20
CA PRO A 638 -15.97 -22.66 -18.21
C PRO A 638 -16.89 -21.63 -17.53
N ALA A 639 -16.79 -21.57 -16.21
CA ALA A 639 -17.26 -20.42 -15.45
C ALA A 639 -16.13 -19.38 -15.35
N PHE A 640 -16.52 -18.13 -15.15
CA PHE A 640 -15.59 -17.02 -15.01
C PHE A 640 -15.81 -16.33 -13.68
N GLY A 641 -14.73 -15.78 -13.13
CA GLY A 641 -14.78 -14.94 -11.95
C GLY A 641 -13.57 -14.03 -11.87
N VAL A 642 -13.63 -13.06 -10.97
CA VAL A 642 -12.52 -12.17 -10.67
C VAL A 642 -12.02 -12.44 -9.26
N TYR A 643 -10.75 -12.12 -9.04
CA TYR A 643 -10.11 -12.17 -7.73
C TYR A 643 -9.44 -10.84 -7.43
N HIS A 644 -9.43 -10.44 -6.17
CA HIS A 644 -8.75 -9.24 -5.69
C HIS A 644 -7.30 -9.56 -5.30
N GLY A 645 -7.05 -10.66 -4.60
CA GLY A 645 -5.74 -11.07 -4.12
C GLY A 645 -5.26 -12.44 -4.61
N LEU A 646 -3.95 -12.57 -4.80
CA LEU A 646 -3.26 -13.85 -5.02
C LEU A 646 -2.27 -14.12 -3.88
N ARG A 647 -2.06 -15.38 -3.54
CA ARG A 647 -1.00 -15.83 -2.64
C ARG A 647 -0.06 -16.77 -3.37
N ARG A 648 1.25 -16.58 -3.20
CA ARG A 648 2.27 -17.53 -3.68
C ARG A 648 3.03 -18.14 -2.51
N TYR A 649 3.14 -19.46 -2.53
CA TYR A 649 3.92 -20.24 -1.57
C TYR A 649 5.38 -20.38 -2.01
N ASN A 650 6.24 -20.77 -1.06
CA ASN A 650 7.68 -20.97 -1.31
C ASN A 650 7.95 -22.05 -2.37
N ASN A 651 7.05 -23.03 -2.55
CA ASN A 651 7.13 -24.05 -3.60
C ASN A 651 6.68 -23.54 -4.99
N GLY A 652 6.27 -22.27 -5.11
CA GLY A 652 5.77 -21.68 -6.35
C GLY A 652 4.27 -21.87 -6.61
N GLY A 653 3.55 -22.61 -5.74
CA GLY A 653 2.11 -22.79 -5.82
C GLY A 653 1.37 -21.46 -5.65
N LEU A 654 0.25 -21.31 -6.36
CA LEU A 654 -0.59 -20.11 -6.35
C LEU A 654 -1.99 -20.45 -5.81
N GLU A 655 -2.55 -19.58 -4.99
CA GLU A 655 -3.94 -19.64 -4.52
C GLU A 655 -4.60 -18.27 -4.64
N PHE A 656 -5.90 -18.26 -4.91
CA PHE A 656 -6.72 -17.05 -4.82
C PHE A 656 -7.04 -16.74 -3.36
N GLN A 657 -6.94 -15.47 -2.96
CA GLN A 657 -7.39 -15.05 -1.63
C GLN A 657 -8.92 -14.88 -1.55
N ASP A 658 -9.53 -14.64 -2.70
CA ASP A 658 -10.95 -14.43 -2.88
C ASP A 658 -11.32 -14.76 -4.32
N PHE A 659 -12.60 -15.06 -4.56
CA PHE A 659 -13.10 -15.27 -5.90
C PHE A 659 -14.58 -14.91 -5.97
N THR A 660 -14.95 -14.26 -7.08
CA THR A 660 -16.31 -13.77 -7.32
C THR A 660 -16.72 -14.05 -8.74
N PHE A 661 -17.81 -14.81 -8.92
CA PHE A 661 -18.34 -15.16 -10.22
C PHE A 661 -18.75 -13.93 -11.01
N ILE A 662 -18.41 -13.95 -12.30
CA ILE A 662 -18.85 -12.98 -13.30
C ILE A 662 -19.70 -13.72 -14.33
N PRO A 663 -20.93 -13.25 -14.61
CA PRO A 663 -21.77 -13.81 -15.67
C PRO A 663 -21.02 -13.89 -17.02
N SER A 664 -20.98 -15.07 -17.64
CA SER A 664 -20.24 -15.30 -18.89
C SER A 664 -20.67 -14.37 -20.04
N ARG A 665 -21.92 -13.89 -20.01
CA ARG A 665 -22.42 -12.89 -20.98
C ARG A 665 -21.63 -11.58 -20.93
N LEU A 666 -21.33 -11.08 -19.72
CA LEU A 666 -20.54 -9.84 -19.54
C LEU A 666 -19.12 -10.01 -20.09
N VAL A 667 -18.51 -11.17 -19.86
CA VAL A 667 -17.18 -11.50 -20.39
C VAL A 667 -17.21 -11.51 -21.92
N ASN A 668 -18.21 -12.15 -22.52
CA ASN A 668 -18.37 -12.21 -23.97
C ASN A 668 -18.61 -10.83 -24.59
N ASP A 669 -19.49 -10.02 -24.02
CA ASP A 669 -19.82 -8.67 -24.52
C ASP A 669 -18.56 -7.79 -24.53
N TRP A 670 -17.74 -7.87 -23.48
CA TRP A 670 -16.49 -7.12 -23.41
C TRP A 670 -15.42 -7.60 -24.39
N VAL A 671 -15.30 -8.91 -24.64
CA VAL A 671 -14.35 -9.44 -25.64
C VAL A 671 -14.59 -8.78 -27.00
N TRP A 672 -15.85 -8.55 -27.37
CA TRP A 672 -16.21 -7.80 -28.57
C TRP A 672 -15.80 -6.33 -28.46
N GLU A 673 -16.13 -5.65 -27.37
CA GLU A 673 -15.77 -4.23 -27.13
C GLU A 673 -14.25 -3.99 -27.09
N PHE A 674 -13.46 -4.98 -26.65
CA PHE A 674 -12.00 -4.88 -26.56
C PHE A 674 -11.31 -4.95 -27.93
N ARG A 675 -11.79 -5.84 -28.81
CA ARG A 675 -11.28 -5.96 -30.19
C ARG A 675 -11.27 -4.61 -30.91
N ASP A 676 -12.33 -3.83 -30.71
CA ASP A 676 -12.50 -2.53 -31.34
C ASP A 676 -11.58 -1.45 -30.73
N ARG A 677 -11.18 -1.60 -29.46
CA ARG A 677 -10.38 -0.60 -28.71
C ARG A 677 -8.87 -0.74 -28.90
N VAL A 678 -8.34 -1.96 -28.98
CA VAL A 678 -6.89 -2.21 -28.94
C VAL A 678 -6.31 -2.55 -30.33
N GLY A 679 -7.14 -2.71 -31.35
CA GLY A 679 -6.72 -2.70 -32.76
C GLY A 679 -5.86 -3.87 -33.25
N ASP A 680 -5.41 -4.77 -32.37
CA ASP A 680 -4.63 -5.97 -32.72
C ASP A 680 -5.03 -7.18 -31.83
N PRO A 681 -5.62 -8.25 -32.39
CA PRO A 681 -5.97 -9.47 -31.66
C PRO A 681 -4.77 -10.25 -31.10
N THR A 682 -3.54 -9.90 -31.51
CA THR A 682 -2.32 -10.63 -31.16
C THR A 682 -1.86 -10.38 -29.71
N TYR A 683 -2.42 -9.40 -29.01
CA TYR A 683 -2.06 -9.10 -27.60
C TYR A 683 -3.25 -9.12 -26.63
N GLY A 684 -4.49 -9.34 -27.11
CA GLY A 684 -5.71 -9.25 -26.32
C GLY A 684 -6.05 -10.44 -25.41
N ILE A 685 -7.18 -10.34 -24.69
CA ILE A 685 -7.71 -11.44 -23.88
C ILE A 685 -7.93 -12.71 -24.71
N GLU A 686 -8.11 -12.62 -26.02
CA GLU A 686 -8.13 -13.80 -26.91
C GLU A 686 -6.81 -14.57 -26.92
N ASN A 687 -5.68 -13.89 -26.81
CA ASN A 687 -4.38 -14.52 -26.62
C ASN A 687 -4.18 -14.97 -25.16
N MET A 688 -4.82 -14.32 -24.18
CA MET A 688 -4.86 -14.76 -22.78
C MET A 688 -5.74 -16.02 -22.58
N LEU A 689 -6.87 -16.11 -23.28
CA LEU A 689 -7.81 -17.24 -23.36
C LEU A 689 -7.29 -18.38 -24.26
N ARG A 690 -6.31 -18.12 -25.14
CA ARG A 690 -5.53 -19.15 -25.86
C ARG A 690 -4.57 -19.84 -24.88
N VAL A 691 -5.09 -20.86 -24.20
CA VAL A 691 -4.31 -21.79 -23.38
C VAL A 691 -3.71 -22.86 -24.30
N GLU A 692 -2.40 -22.81 -24.57
CA GLU A 692 -1.69 -23.85 -25.35
C GLU A 692 -1.48 -25.17 -24.60
N CYS A 693 -1.98 -25.28 -23.36
CA CYS A 693 -2.03 -26.53 -22.63
C CYS A 693 -3.49 -26.93 -22.37
N GLY A 694 -4.10 -27.68 -23.29
CA GLY A 694 -5.18 -28.62 -22.96
C GLY A 694 -6.65 -28.15 -22.97
N LEU A 695 -6.99 -26.91 -23.34
CA LEU A 695 -8.40 -26.45 -23.39
C LEU A 695 -8.85 -25.89 -24.75
N ARG A 696 -8.26 -26.42 -25.83
CA ARG A 696 -8.64 -26.10 -27.22
C ARG A 696 -9.96 -26.73 -27.69
N ARG A 697 -10.73 -27.43 -26.85
CA ARG A 697 -11.95 -28.12 -27.30
C ARG A 697 -13.23 -27.29 -27.25
N ASN A 698 -13.28 -26.17 -26.53
CA ASN A 698 -14.58 -25.48 -26.29
C ASN A 698 -14.72 -24.08 -26.92
N TYR A 699 -13.69 -23.54 -27.60
CA TYR A 699 -13.81 -22.24 -28.28
C TYR A 699 -13.93 -22.32 -29.82
N ASP A 700 -13.57 -23.45 -30.44
CA ASP A 700 -13.77 -23.65 -31.89
C ASP A 700 -15.24 -24.03 -32.24
N GLY A 701 -16.13 -24.13 -31.24
CA GLY A 701 -17.57 -24.37 -31.44
C GLY A 701 -18.40 -23.12 -31.72
N LEU A 702 -17.79 -21.92 -31.80
CA LEU A 702 -18.49 -20.65 -32.02
C LEU A 702 -18.05 -19.90 -33.30
N ARG A 703 -17.53 -20.61 -34.30
CA ARG A 703 -17.42 -20.08 -35.66
C ARG A 703 -18.05 -21.04 -36.67
N ASP A 704 -18.87 -20.44 -37.53
CA ASP A 704 -19.40 -20.96 -38.81
C ASP A 704 -20.81 -21.60 -38.87
N GLU A 705 -21.74 -21.23 -37.99
CA GLU A 705 -23.18 -21.32 -38.33
C GLU A 705 -23.87 -19.95 -38.31
N VAL A 706 -23.60 -19.22 -39.39
CA VAL A 706 -24.52 -18.40 -40.17
C VAL A 706 -25.91 -18.21 -39.53
N TRP A 707 -26.06 -17.16 -38.73
CA TRP A 707 -27.30 -16.41 -38.68
C TRP A 707 -27.47 -15.74 -40.04
N ASN A 708 -28.24 -16.37 -40.92
CA ASN A 708 -28.74 -15.72 -42.13
C ASN A 708 -30.01 -14.96 -41.72
N PRO A 709 -30.04 -13.62 -41.77
CA PRO A 709 -31.29 -12.90 -41.61
C PRO A 709 -32.03 -12.97 -42.95
N LYS A 710 -33.06 -13.80 -43.04
CA LYS A 710 -34.07 -13.68 -44.10
C LYS A 710 -35.47 -13.92 -43.56
N ASP A 711 -36.25 -12.86 -43.62
CA ASP A 711 -37.69 -12.79 -43.92
C ASP A 711 -38.64 -13.68 -43.13
N GLN A 712 -39.16 -13.17 -41.99
CA GLN A 712 -40.57 -12.78 -41.77
C GLN A 712 -40.82 -12.44 -40.29
#